data_AF-A0A9W4HRE5-F1
#
_entry.id   AF-A0A9W4HRE5-F1
#
_cell.length_a   1.000
_cell.length_b   1.000
_cell.length_c   1.000
_cell.angle_alpha   90.00
_cell.angle_beta   90.00
_cell.angle_gamma   90.00
#
_symmetry.space_group_name_H-M   'P 1'
#
loop_
_entity.id
_entity.type
_entity.pdbx_description
1 polymer ?
#
loop_
_entity_poly.entity_id
_entity_poly.type
_entity_poly.pdbx_seq_one_letter_code
_entity_poly.pdbx_strand_id
1 'polypeptide(L)'
;MAILTDKAESKETQRPQSQASDERPPSYSAEQAEQPPLELKLNLGSIPSSSATVTRDQCVAHLKFLAVLADLRDSISGEDGLFGIFDSEAERFPDSLNEARARIREKRWAVYVARAVHRYTTWWSVGLPRSRQMATIADLESAEYGDIVRCDTLVAWSQENLPPLDILMVWHSHSLNPRCFLEDCIRYGKMSTWRTGFPWKVIDSCINNQTMEYAVSEEAQQLFEGKLKFRWNNLDDQPAKDVQCPYCKKVNAVPWTEARFGESVDNAFRFGDGYADNNFEVQCKGCQHIIDHGRLKVAKFRKDLQATLHQNLPMPGSFTNLYGIPEGTTAGYNNPRFLAMMFPTRLVKAAGADLMSFTDGRVEWCRDMLQLRERLETKLSDRAIIFSANGGANRRFLKPIEKVHFRRMMSRYWDNLDPFALDLVGAVVRQGSFVEKMDQIDWLHSPAVFETMDRIIKKYEVFFQIMLDNPNSMAVPTLDVDLAWHTHQLSPPRYYNYSTSGTNSKANTITMFIDHDDKVDEEKLSDGFAWTSKMYRRATNGGIYSECTCWYCEATRTPDLYDRLIAVGSVSRARDAADQLHSRPDISSDPNKNPHISAHNAVRPASLYAPKTRAQTLQFLRLQSNHQKAARRAEKRGRARSGSKSSDRAPVADPYYMPYAYGFPIMVPYYAPYMADPCINSDMYACNPSCMNITVGAAGNCCAGTCSKFFLRVSRIIDWVLTFQKAVVQLQGAAEQDVVAVEGVVVQVVVAEEAVDVVSLDDGFTSAAY
;
A
#
# COMPACT_ATOMS: atom_id res chain seq x y z
N MET A 1 -40.11 -33.79 -64.58
CA MET A 1 -38.81 -34.44 -64.89
C MET A 1 -38.14 -34.72 -63.56
N ALA A 2 -37.87 -35.92 -63.08
CA ALA A 2 -38.06 -37.30 -63.52
C ALA A 2 -38.19 -38.12 -62.21
N ILE A 3 -39.22 -38.96 -62.06
CA ILE A 3 -39.13 -40.45 -62.12
C ILE A 3 -38.53 -41.03 -60.81
N LEU A 4 -39.38 -41.50 -59.88
CA LEU A 4 -39.76 -42.93 -59.63
C LEU A 4 -38.65 -43.65 -58.83
N THR A 5 -38.85 -44.34 -57.71
CA THR A 5 -39.69 -45.51 -57.33
C THR A 5 -39.12 -45.96 -55.96
N ASP A 6 -39.72 -46.70 -55.03
CA ASP A 6 -41.01 -47.38 -54.86
C ASP A 6 -41.11 -47.77 -53.35
N LYS A 7 -42.36 -47.86 -52.86
CA LYS A 7 -43.00 -48.93 -52.03
C LYS A 7 -42.13 -49.82 -51.10
N ALA A 8 -42.57 -50.29 -49.92
CA ALA A 8 -43.91 -50.62 -49.45
C ALA A 8 -44.00 -50.76 -47.90
N GLU A 9 -45.22 -50.52 -47.43
CA GLU A 9 -45.93 -50.90 -46.20
C GLU A 9 -45.42 -52.08 -45.32
N SER A 10 -45.50 -51.92 -43.99
CA SER A 10 -46.49 -52.65 -43.16
C SER A 10 -46.47 -52.28 -41.66
N LYS A 11 -47.69 -52.00 -41.17
CA LYS A 11 -48.35 -51.98 -39.84
C LYS A 11 -47.61 -52.18 -38.49
N GLU A 12 -48.14 -51.39 -37.51
CA GLU A 12 -48.41 -51.68 -36.07
C GLU A 12 -47.19 -51.85 -35.13
N THR A 13 -47.03 -51.24 -33.93
CA THR A 13 -47.95 -50.79 -32.88
C THR A 13 -47.19 -49.93 -31.82
N GLN A 14 -47.82 -48.83 -31.35
CA GLN A 14 -47.80 -48.21 -30.00
C GLN A 14 -46.56 -47.56 -29.30
N ARG A 15 -46.85 -46.34 -28.78
CA ARG A 15 -46.36 -45.55 -27.60
C ARG A 15 -45.23 -44.51 -27.80
N PRO A 16 -45.27 -43.36 -27.07
CA PRO A 16 -46.41 -42.49 -26.74
C PRO A 16 -46.16 -41.00 -27.04
N GLN A 17 -47.25 -40.25 -27.22
CA GLN A 17 -47.27 -38.77 -27.22
C GLN A 17 -47.02 -38.23 -25.80
N SER A 18 -46.23 -37.16 -25.68
CA SER A 18 -46.34 -36.22 -24.56
C SER A 18 -46.49 -34.81 -25.13
N GLN A 19 -47.63 -34.21 -24.78
CA GLN A 19 -48.13 -32.91 -25.19
C GLN A 19 -47.14 -31.78 -24.88
N ALA A 20 -47.00 -30.86 -25.83
CA ALA A 20 -46.39 -29.56 -25.58
C ALA A 20 -47.31 -28.74 -24.66
N SER A 21 -46.83 -28.39 -23.48
CA SER A 21 -47.47 -27.41 -22.60
C SER A 21 -47.01 -26.00 -23.00
N ASP A 22 -47.95 -25.21 -23.51
CA ASP A 22 -47.85 -23.76 -23.64
C ASP A 22 -47.81 -23.12 -22.24
N GLU A 23 -46.61 -22.93 -21.69
CA GLU A 23 -46.39 -21.95 -20.62
C GLU A 23 -45.22 -21.05 -21.01
N ARG A 24 -45.54 -19.80 -21.34
CA ARG A 24 -44.52 -18.75 -21.50
C ARG A 24 -43.84 -18.55 -20.14
N PRO A 25 -42.49 -18.52 -20.07
CA PRO A 25 -41.82 -18.13 -18.84
C PRO A 25 -42.18 -16.68 -18.47
N PRO A 26 -42.31 -16.36 -17.17
CA PRO A 26 -42.65 -15.02 -16.75
C PRO A 26 -41.57 -14.02 -17.18
N SER A 27 -42.04 -12.84 -17.60
CA SER A 27 -41.22 -11.66 -17.86
C SER A 27 -40.46 -11.28 -16.60
N TYR A 28 -39.13 -11.44 -16.61
CA TYR A 28 -38.27 -10.86 -15.58
C TYR A 28 -38.21 -9.34 -15.77
N SER A 29 -39.24 -8.65 -15.27
CA SER A 29 -39.09 -7.27 -14.84
C SER A 29 -38.18 -7.32 -13.63
N ALA A 30 -36.99 -6.72 -13.72
CA ALA A 30 -36.13 -6.51 -12.57
C ALA A 30 -36.82 -5.53 -11.61
N GLU A 31 -37.66 -6.04 -10.72
CA GLU A 31 -37.98 -5.35 -9.48
C GLU A 31 -36.66 -5.28 -8.69
N GLN A 32 -36.05 -4.09 -8.68
CA GLN A 32 -35.03 -3.75 -7.71
C GLN A 32 -35.63 -4.01 -6.34
N ALA A 33 -35.22 -5.10 -5.68
CA ALA A 33 -35.55 -5.33 -4.29
C ALA A 33 -35.04 -4.12 -3.51
N GLU A 34 -35.95 -3.31 -2.95
CA GLU A 34 -35.60 -2.21 -2.05
C GLU A 34 -34.71 -2.78 -0.94
N GLN A 35 -33.45 -2.34 -0.90
CA GLN A 35 -32.54 -2.70 0.18
C GLN A 35 -33.10 -2.13 1.49
N PRO A 36 -33.13 -2.91 2.58
CA PRO A 36 -33.65 -2.42 3.85
C PRO A 36 -32.83 -1.20 4.32
N PRO A 37 -33.48 -0.18 4.89
CA PRO A 37 -32.79 1.04 5.31
C PRO A 37 -31.72 0.74 6.36
N LEU A 38 -30.51 1.25 6.14
CA LEU A 38 -29.35 1.02 7.01
C LEU A 38 -29.43 1.87 8.30
N GLU A 39 -30.25 1.47 9.27
CA GLU A 39 -30.31 2.15 10.57
C GLU A 39 -29.24 1.61 11.55
N LEU A 40 -27.98 2.04 11.38
CA LEU A 40 -26.90 1.72 12.32
C LEU A 40 -26.70 2.87 13.32
N LYS A 41 -27.03 2.62 14.60
CA LYS A 41 -26.76 3.57 15.69
C LYS A 41 -25.39 3.31 16.31
N LEU A 42 -24.41 4.15 15.99
CA LEU A 42 -23.02 3.99 16.41
C LEU A 42 -22.70 4.75 17.71
N ASN A 43 -21.91 4.14 18.59
CA ASN A 43 -21.37 4.82 19.77
C ASN A 43 -19.93 5.32 19.54
N LEU A 44 -19.81 6.53 18.98
CA LEU A 44 -18.53 7.17 18.66
C LEU A 44 -18.08 8.21 19.71
N GLY A 45 -18.84 8.37 20.79
CA GLY A 45 -18.57 9.39 21.83
C GLY A 45 -17.60 8.91 22.93
N SER A 46 -17.51 7.61 23.16
CA SER A 46 -16.58 7.04 24.15
C SER A 46 -15.18 6.92 23.57
N ILE A 47 -14.20 7.58 24.18
CA ILE A 47 -12.79 7.40 23.83
C ILE A 47 -12.30 6.11 24.50
N PRO A 48 -11.84 5.10 23.74
CA PRO A 48 -11.28 3.87 24.32
C PRO A 48 -10.05 4.19 25.19
N SER A 49 -9.70 3.29 26.12
CA SER A 49 -8.46 3.44 26.88
C SER A 49 -7.25 3.50 25.95
N SER A 50 -6.15 4.12 26.41
CA SER A 50 -4.90 4.19 25.64
C SER A 50 -4.28 2.83 25.32
N SER A 51 -4.70 1.78 26.04
CA SER A 51 -4.27 0.39 25.85
C SER A 51 -5.18 -0.43 24.93
N ALA A 52 -6.34 0.11 24.52
CA ALA A 52 -7.27 -0.55 23.63
C ALA A 52 -6.96 -0.23 22.16
N THR A 53 -7.30 -1.15 21.26
CA THR A 53 -7.10 -1.02 19.81
C THR A 53 -8.16 -0.12 19.16
N VAL A 54 -9.28 -0.69 18.75
CA VAL A 54 -10.42 -0.05 18.06
C VAL A 54 -11.73 -0.62 18.58
N THR A 55 -12.83 0.11 18.39
CA THR A 55 -14.18 -0.39 18.68
C THR A 55 -14.88 -0.85 17.41
N ARG A 56 -15.86 -1.75 17.54
CA ARG A 56 -16.72 -2.15 16.42
C ARG A 56 -17.42 -0.95 15.77
N ASP A 57 -17.87 0.02 16.57
CA ASP A 57 -18.52 1.23 16.07
C ASP A 57 -17.57 2.07 15.20
N GLN A 58 -16.30 2.19 15.57
CA GLN A 58 -15.29 2.87 14.76
C GLN A 58 -15.05 2.15 13.43
N CYS A 59 -14.99 0.82 13.43
CA CYS A 59 -14.84 0.05 12.19
C CYS A 59 -16.07 0.18 11.28
N VAL A 60 -17.29 0.20 11.85
CA VAL A 60 -18.52 0.42 11.06
C VAL A 60 -18.59 1.85 10.50
N ALA A 61 -18.23 2.86 11.29
CA ALA A 61 -18.13 4.25 10.80
C ALA A 61 -17.10 4.36 9.66
N HIS A 62 -16.01 3.60 9.75
CA HIS A 62 -15.02 3.54 8.68
C HIS A 62 -15.58 2.85 7.43
N LEU A 63 -16.32 1.74 7.55
CA LEU A 63 -17.00 1.12 6.40
C LEU A 63 -17.96 2.09 5.70
N LYS A 64 -18.76 2.85 6.46
CA LYS A 64 -19.62 3.90 5.89
C LYS A 64 -18.80 4.92 5.10
N PHE A 65 -17.70 5.41 5.68
CA PHE A 65 -16.84 6.37 5.00
C PHE A 65 -16.21 5.79 3.73
N LEU A 66 -15.79 4.51 3.74
CA LEU A 66 -15.25 3.85 2.55
C LEU A 66 -16.31 3.70 1.45
N ALA A 67 -17.57 3.38 1.78
CA ALA A 67 -18.66 3.34 0.81
C ALA A 67 -18.87 4.71 0.13
N VAL A 68 -18.90 5.79 0.91
CA VAL A 68 -18.98 7.17 0.37
C VAL A 68 -17.80 7.48 -0.58
N LEU A 69 -16.59 6.98 -0.27
CA LEU A 69 -15.44 7.15 -1.15
C LEU A 69 -15.51 6.28 -2.42
N ALA A 70 -16.10 5.09 -2.34
CA ALA A 70 -16.35 4.24 -3.50
C ALA A 70 -17.34 4.92 -4.46
N ASP A 71 -18.46 5.42 -3.94
CA ASP A 71 -19.46 6.18 -4.72
C ASP A 71 -18.85 7.43 -5.36
N LEU A 72 -18.01 8.17 -4.62
CA LEU A 72 -17.29 9.31 -5.17
C LEU A 72 -16.41 8.91 -6.36
N ARG A 73 -15.64 7.83 -6.22
CA ARG A 73 -14.74 7.34 -7.27
C ARG A 73 -15.52 6.88 -8.49
N ASP A 74 -16.61 6.16 -8.29
CA ASP A 74 -17.44 5.64 -9.37
C ASP A 74 -18.18 6.76 -10.12
N SER A 75 -18.69 7.76 -9.38
CA SER A 75 -19.30 8.97 -9.96
C SER A 75 -18.31 9.76 -10.82
N ILE A 76 -17.17 10.14 -10.26
CA ILE A 76 -16.15 10.94 -10.96
C ILE A 76 -15.56 10.21 -12.16
N SER A 77 -15.27 8.92 -12.01
CA SER A 77 -14.68 8.15 -13.11
C SER A 77 -15.70 7.83 -14.21
N GLY A 78 -16.99 7.71 -13.86
CA GLY A 78 -18.10 7.43 -14.77
C GLY A 78 -18.68 8.65 -15.48
N GLU A 79 -18.37 9.87 -15.07
CA GLU A 79 -18.91 11.10 -15.68
C GLU A 79 -18.27 11.39 -17.05
N ASP A 80 -19.01 11.10 -18.12
CA ASP A 80 -18.54 11.32 -19.50
C ASP A 80 -18.30 12.80 -19.81
N GLY A 81 -17.22 13.09 -20.53
CA GLY A 81 -16.79 14.45 -20.88
C GLY A 81 -16.09 15.22 -19.75
N LEU A 82 -16.04 14.71 -18.53
CA LEU A 82 -15.36 15.37 -17.41
C LEU A 82 -13.87 15.59 -17.73
N PHE A 83 -13.39 16.82 -17.50
CA PHE A 83 -12.05 17.30 -17.87
C PHE A 83 -11.71 17.21 -19.37
N GLY A 84 -12.73 17.16 -20.24
CA GLY A 84 -12.53 17.00 -21.69
C GLY A 84 -12.13 15.57 -22.09
N ILE A 85 -12.34 14.59 -21.20
CA ILE A 85 -12.06 13.18 -21.44
C ILE A 85 -13.39 12.49 -21.78
N PHE A 86 -13.52 11.94 -22.99
CA PHE A 86 -14.77 11.35 -23.48
C PHE A 86 -14.67 9.83 -23.64
N ASP A 87 -15.73 9.11 -23.29
CA ASP A 87 -15.83 7.65 -23.42
C ASP A 87 -15.77 7.18 -24.88
N SER A 88 -16.19 8.05 -25.82
CA SER A 88 -16.12 7.79 -27.27
C SER A 88 -14.70 7.52 -27.77
N GLU A 89 -13.66 7.98 -27.07
CA GLU A 89 -12.26 7.69 -27.44
C GLU A 89 -11.95 6.20 -27.38
N ALA A 90 -12.66 5.43 -26.55
CA ALA A 90 -12.47 3.98 -26.47
C ALA A 90 -12.89 3.25 -27.75
N GLU A 91 -13.84 3.82 -28.52
CA GLU A 91 -14.37 3.21 -29.75
C GLU A 91 -13.31 3.09 -30.85
N ARG A 92 -12.22 3.86 -30.75
CA ARG A 92 -11.05 3.78 -31.63
C ARG A 92 -10.29 2.45 -31.48
N PHE A 93 -10.54 1.69 -30.42
CA PHE A 93 -9.81 0.47 -30.05
C PHE A 93 -10.75 -0.72 -29.84
N PRO A 94 -11.43 -1.23 -30.89
CA PRO A 94 -12.44 -2.28 -30.75
C PRO A 94 -11.89 -3.57 -30.13
N ASP A 95 -10.65 -3.96 -30.44
CA ASP A 95 -10.01 -5.17 -29.92
C ASP A 95 -9.60 -5.07 -28.43
N SER A 96 -9.54 -3.85 -27.89
CA SER A 96 -9.12 -3.56 -26.50
C SER A 96 -10.10 -2.60 -25.80
N LEU A 97 -11.38 -2.64 -26.19
CA LEU A 97 -12.40 -1.66 -25.80
C LEU A 97 -12.53 -1.50 -24.28
N ASN A 98 -12.58 -2.62 -23.54
CA ASN A 98 -12.70 -2.60 -22.09
C ASN A 98 -11.48 -1.99 -21.41
N GLU A 99 -10.29 -2.27 -21.93
CA GLU A 99 -9.07 -1.68 -21.40
C GLU A 99 -9.03 -0.17 -21.69
N ALA A 100 -9.38 0.25 -22.92
CA ALA A 100 -9.46 1.66 -23.27
C ALA A 100 -10.45 2.43 -22.38
N ARG A 101 -11.64 1.85 -22.10
CA ARG A 101 -12.62 2.43 -21.17
C ARG A 101 -12.07 2.52 -19.75
N ALA A 102 -11.41 1.48 -19.26
CA ALA A 102 -10.77 1.52 -17.94
C ALA A 102 -9.71 2.63 -17.85
N ARG A 103 -8.88 2.83 -18.89
CA ARG A 103 -7.87 3.91 -18.92
C ARG A 103 -8.52 5.30 -18.90
N ILE A 104 -9.65 5.50 -19.59
CA ILE A 104 -10.40 6.76 -19.60
C ILE A 104 -10.93 7.09 -18.20
N ARG A 105 -11.60 6.12 -17.57
CA ARG A 105 -12.13 6.26 -16.20
C ARG A 105 -11.03 6.54 -15.19
N GLU A 106 -9.91 5.82 -15.31
CA GLU A 106 -8.72 6.04 -14.50
C GLU A 106 -8.17 7.47 -14.66
N LYS A 107 -8.10 7.98 -15.89
CA LYS A 107 -7.57 9.32 -16.13
C LYS A 107 -8.44 10.42 -15.51
N ARG A 108 -9.77 10.30 -15.57
CA ARG A 108 -10.68 11.24 -14.89
C ARG A 108 -10.42 11.24 -13.37
N TRP A 109 -10.32 10.05 -12.79
CA TRP A 109 -10.00 9.89 -11.37
C TRP A 109 -8.63 10.49 -11.01
N ALA A 110 -7.60 10.25 -11.81
CA ALA A 110 -6.26 10.78 -11.60
C ALA A 110 -6.24 12.32 -11.56
N VAL A 111 -6.96 12.97 -12.47
CA VAL A 111 -7.08 14.44 -12.50
C VAL A 111 -7.83 14.96 -11.28
N TYR A 112 -8.94 14.31 -10.92
CA TYR A 112 -9.71 14.67 -9.72
C TYR A 112 -8.88 14.58 -8.44
N VAL A 113 -8.12 13.49 -8.27
CA VAL A 113 -7.23 13.29 -7.12
C VAL A 113 -6.11 14.33 -7.09
N ALA A 114 -5.50 14.67 -8.23
CA ALA A 114 -4.49 15.73 -8.28
C ALA A 114 -5.04 17.10 -7.83
N ARG A 115 -6.30 17.40 -8.19
CA ARG A 115 -7.01 18.60 -7.69
C ARG A 115 -7.28 18.49 -6.19
N ALA A 116 -7.75 17.34 -5.71
CA ALA A 116 -8.03 17.10 -4.29
C ALA A 116 -6.78 17.28 -3.42
N VAL A 117 -5.63 16.76 -3.84
CA VAL A 117 -4.35 16.90 -3.13
C VAL A 117 -3.90 18.36 -3.09
N HIS A 118 -4.14 19.13 -4.15
CA HIS A 118 -3.88 20.57 -4.14
C HIS A 118 -4.77 21.31 -3.12
N ARG A 119 -6.07 20.99 -3.08
CA ARG A 119 -7.02 21.56 -2.12
C ARG A 119 -6.64 21.17 -0.68
N TYR A 120 -6.28 19.90 -0.45
CA TYR A 120 -5.77 19.40 0.82
C TYR A 120 -4.50 20.11 1.28
N THR A 121 -3.55 20.36 0.38
CA THR A 121 -2.29 21.04 0.68
C THR A 121 -2.54 22.47 1.20
N THR A 122 -3.46 23.19 0.56
CA THR A 122 -3.86 24.53 1.00
C THR A 122 -4.64 24.47 2.31
N TRP A 123 -5.59 23.55 2.45
CA TRP A 123 -6.33 23.34 3.70
C TRP A 123 -5.41 22.94 4.88
N TRP A 124 -4.39 22.14 4.65
CA TRP A 124 -3.37 21.81 5.66
C TRP A 124 -2.65 23.07 6.16
N SER A 125 -2.26 23.95 5.23
CA SER A 125 -1.49 25.15 5.55
C SER A 125 -2.34 26.25 6.22
N VAL A 126 -3.54 26.52 5.70
CA VAL A 126 -4.41 27.65 6.10
C VAL A 126 -5.62 27.20 6.93
N GLY A 127 -6.18 26.03 6.64
CA GLY A 127 -7.37 25.48 7.27
C GLY A 127 -7.12 24.96 8.69
N LEU A 128 -6.06 24.16 8.87
CA LEU A 128 -5.73 23.52 10.15
C LEU A 128 -5.03 24.46 11.15
N PRO A 129 -5.31 24.34 12.46
CA PRO A 129 -4.62 25.10 13.48
C PRO A 129 -3.14 24.69 13.59
N ARG A 130 -2.27 25.66 13.88
CA ARG A 130 -0.87 25.43 14.23
C ARG A 130 -0.74 25.44 15.75
N SER A 131 -0.61 24.27 16.38
CA SER A 131 -0.53 24.14 17.83
C SER A 131 0.83 24.49 18.41
N ARG A 132 1.88 24.49 17.58
CA ARG A 132 3.23 24.91 17.96
C ARG A 132 3.99 25.47 16.76
N GLN A 133 5.10 26.16 17.00
CA GLN A 133 5.99 26.56 15.92
C GLN A 133 6.57 25.34 15.19
N MET A 134 7.03 25.55 13.96
CA MET A 134 7.72 24.50 13.20
C MET A 134 8.95 24.02 13.98
N ALA A 135 9.15 22.71 14.05
CA ALA A 135 10.26 22.13 14.79
C ALA A 135 11.60 22.54 14.17
N THR A 136 12.48 23.11 15.00
CA THR A 136 13.83 23.56 14.66
C THR A 136 14.87 22.50 14.97
N ILE A 137 16.09 22.66 14.44
CA ILE A 137 17.23 21.79 14.78
C ILE A 137 17.50 21.80 16.28
N ALA A 138 17.33 22.95 16.95
CA ALA A 138 17.51 23.07 18.39
C ALA A 138 16.46 22.27 19.18
N ASP A 139 15.21 22.24 18.71
CA ASP A 139 14.17 21.39 19.32
C ASP A 139 14.55 19.91 19.24
N LEU A 140 15.09 19.47 18.10
CA LEU A 140 15.53 18.08 17.90
C LEU A 140 16.75 17.73 18.76
N GLU A 141 17.64 18.68 18.99
CA GLU A 141 18.82 18.52 19.84
C GLU A 141 18.47 18.47 21.34
N SER A 142 17.30 18.97 21.74
CA SER A 142 16.83 18.94 23.13
C SER A 142 16.66 17.51 23.66
N ALA A 143 16.98 17.30 24.94
CA ALA A 143 16.69 16.03 25.63
C ALA A 143 15.19 15.76 25.76
N GLU A 144 14.38 16.81 25.69
CA GLU A 144 12.91 16.76 25.78
C GLU A 144 12.24 16.51 24.42
N TYR A 145 13.00 16.34 23.33
CA TYR A 145 12.42 16.12 21.99
C TYR A 145 11.47 14.92 21.94
N GLY A 146 11.68 13.89 22.76
CA GLY A 146 10.77 12.76 22.85
C GLY A 146 9.35 13.13 23.28
N ASP A 147 9.19 14.20 24.06
CA ASP A 147 7.89 14.69 24.52
C ASP A 147 7.13 15.49 23.45
N ILE A 148 7.71 15.71 22.26
CA ILE A 148 7.07 16.41 21.14
C ILE A 148 5.75 15.77 20.68
N VAL A 149 5.59 14.46 20.93
CA VAL A 149 4.36 13.71 20.63
C VAL A 149 3.23 14.03 21.61
N ARG A 150 3.55 14.60 22.78
CA ARG A 150 2.57 15.03 23.77
C ARG A 150 2.04 16.41 23.37
N CYS A 151 0.72 16.50 23.27
CA CYS A 151 0.04 17.74 22.94
C CYS A 151 -1.26 17.81 23.74
N ASP A 152 -1.44 18.89 24.49
CA ASP A 152 -2.60 19.09 25.37
C ASP A 152 -3.78 19.78 24.66
N THR A 153 -3.54 20.31 23.46
CA THR A 153 -4.57 20.99 22.67
C THR A 153 -5.24 20.04 21.67
N LEU A 154 -6.56 20.11 21.60
CA LEU A 154 -7.38 19.38 20.62
C LEU A 154 -7.96 20.33 19.57
N VAL A 155 -8.23 19.81 18.38
CA VAL A 155 -9.03 20.48 17.36
C VAL A 155 -10.50 20.22 17.67
N ALA A 156 -11.27 21.29 17.86
CA ALA A 156 -12.71 21.20 18.11
C ALA A 156 -13.47 21.02 16.79
N TRP A 157 -13.52 19.79 16.29
CA TRP A 157 -14.28 19.47 15.08
C TRP A 157 -15.78 19.60 15.29
N SER A 158 -16.47 20.21 14.33
CA SER A 158 -17.92 20.37 14.24
C SER A 158 -18.36 20.22 12.78
N GLN A 159 -19.66 20.11 12.53
CA GLN A 159 -20.19 20.04 11.17
C GLN A 159 -19.86 21.30 10.35
N GLU A 160 -19.65 22.43 11.03
CA GLU A 160 -19.35 23.74 10.42
C GLU A 160 -17.90 23.88 9.95
N ASN A 161 -16.98 23.04 10.42
CA ASN A 161 -15.55 23.17 10.11
C ASN A 161 -14.91 21.91 9.49
N LEU A 162 -15.73 20.89 9.17
CA LEU A 162 -15.28 19.78 8.34
C LEU A 162 -15.01 20.25 6.90
N PRO A 163 -13.94 19.76 6.26
CA PRO A 163 -13.69 20.04 4.85
C PRO A 163 -14.55 19.15 3.93
N PRO A 164 -14.62 19.48 2.63
CA PRO A 164 -15.22 18.63 1.60
C PRO A 164 -14.67 17.19 1.58
N LEU A 165 -15.45 16.29 1.02
CA LEU A 165 -15.17 14.86 0.96
C LEU A 165 -13.83 14.51 0.31
N ASP A 166 -13.42 15.22 -0.74
CA ASP A 166 -12.15 14.96 -1.42
C ASP A 166 -10.93 15.34 -0.56
N ILE A 167 -11.04 16.36 0.29
CA ILE A 167 -10.02 16.69 1.29
C ILE A 167 -10.02 15.66 2.43
N LEU A 168 -11.20 15.17 2.86
CA LEU A 168 -11.30 14.08 3.84
C LEU A 168 -10.63 12.80 3.32
N MET A 169 -10.83 12.47 2.04
CA MET A 169 -10.20 11.33 1.37
C MET A 169 -8.66 11.42 1.40
N VAL A 170 -8.11 12.58 1.04
CA VAL A 170 -6.65 12.80 1.07
C VAL A 170 -6.13 12.77 2.51
N TRP A 171 -6.87 13.35 3.47
CA TRP A 171 -6.49 13.33 4.89
C TRP A 171 -6.47 11.90 5.45
N HIS A 172 -7.49 11.11 5.13
CA HIS A 172 -7.58 9.69 5.46
C HIS A 172 -6.34 8.96 4.96
N SER A 173 -6.06 9.02 3.66
CA SER A 173 -4.89 8.36 3.04
C SER A 173 -3.55 8.80 3.64
N HIS A 174 -3.41 10.10 3.96
CA HIS A 174 -2.21 10.61 4.63
C HIS A 174 -2.06 10.02 6.05
N SER A 175 -3.16 9.90 6.79
CA SER A 175 -3.14 9.38 8.18
C SER A 175 -2.90 7.88 8.26
N LEU A 176 -3.18 7.12 7.18
CA LEU A 176 -2.84 5.70 7.04
C LEU A 176 -1.33 5.44 6.85
N ASN A 177 -0.52 6.49 6.79
CA ASN A 177 0.94 6.42 6.77
C ASN A 177 1.49 7.01 8.08
N PRO A 178 1.37 6.28 9.22
CA PRO A 178 1.45 6.86 10.55
C PRO A 178 2.78 7.54 10.87
N ARG A 179 3.92 7.02 10.35
CA ARG A 179 5.22 7.67 10.54
C ARG A 179 5.39 8.93 9.70
N CYS A 180 4.91 8.94 8.45
CA CYS A 180 4.95 10.13 7.59
C CYS A 180 4.02 11.22 8.12
N PHE A 181 2.80 10.84 8.53
CA PHE A 181 1.85 11.77 9.12
C PHE A 181 2.37 12.41 10.41
N LEU A 182 3.02 11.63 11.29
CA LEU A 182 3.67 12.16 12.49
C LEU A 182 4.79 13.14 12.13
N GLU A 183 5.65 12.79 11.17
CA GLU A 183 6.73 13.66 10.69
C GLU A 183 6.19 15.01 10.20
N ASP A 184 5.15 15.01 9.37
CA ASP A 184 4.56 16.26 8.86
C ASP A 184 3.85 17.06 9.95
N CYS A 185 3.18 16.40 10.89
CA CYS A 185 2.57 17.07 12.05
C CYS A 185 3.63 17.75 12.92
N ILE A 186 4.78 17.11 13.15
CA ILE A 186 5.92 17.69 13.86
C ILE A 186 6.49 18.88 13.06
N ARG A 187 6.81 18.66 11.78
CA ARG A 187 7.48 19.63 10.90
C ARG A 187 6.66 20.91 10.75
N TYR A 188 5.34 20.80 10.57
CA TYR A 188 4.46 21.94 10.36
C TYR A 188 3.76 22.45 11.63
N GLY A 189 4.06 21.86 12.79
CA GLY A 189 3.48 22.26 14.07
C GLY A 189 1.98 21.99 14.19
N LYS A 190 1.50 20.90 13.58
CA LYS A 190 0.09 20.47 13.53
C LYS A 190 -0.22 19.35 14.56
N MET A 191 0.50 19.32 15.68
CA MET A 191 0.39 18.26 16.68
C MET A 191 -1.00 18.18 17.34
N SER A 192 -1.80 19.26 17.37
CA SER A 192 -3.20 19.17 17.80
C SER A 192 -4.05 18.33 16.86
N THR A 193 -3.78 18.38 15.54
CA THR A 193 -4.47 17.56 14.54
C THR A 193 -4.10 16.09 14.73
N TRP A 194 -2.80 15.80 14.89
CA TRP A 194 -2.32 14.47 15.24
C TRP A 194 -2.96 13.95 16.54
N ARG A 195 -3.00 14.79 17.58
CA ARG A 195 -3.56 14.46 18.90
C ARG A 195 -5.05 14.17 18.87
N THR A 196 -5.79 14.86 18.00
CA THR A 196 -7.25 14.73 17.89
C THR A 196 -7.64 13.49 17.10
N GLY A 197 -6.88 13.16 16.05
CA GLY A 197 -7.21 12.07 15.14
C GLY A 197 -8.37 12.40 14.20
N PHE A 198 -8.80 11.38 13.46
CA PHE A 198 -9.88 11.49 12.48
C PHE A 198 -11.25 11.58 13.19
N PRO A 199 -12.07 12.63 12.94
CA PRO A 199 -13.24 12.94 13.76
C PRO A 199 -14.48 12.10 13.38
N TRP A 200 -14.42 10.79 13.63
CA TRP A 200 -15.47 9.83 13.28
C TRP A 200 -16.87 10.28 13.66
N LYS A 201 -17.06 10.75 14.90
CA LYS A 201 -18.38 11.20 15.38
C LYS A 201 -19.00 12.29 14.51
N VAL A 202 -18.19 13.27 14.09
CA VAL A 202 -18.69 14.41 13.31
C VAL A 202 -18.90 14.00 11.86
N ILE A 203 -17.97 13.22 11.28
CA ILE A 203 -18.06 12.71 9.91
C ILE A 203 -19.29 11.81 9.76
N ASP A 204 -19.49 10.87 10.68
CA ASP A 204 -20.65 9.97 10.68
C ASP A 204 -21.98 10.74 10.74
N SER A 205 -22.04 11.83 11.51
CA SER A 205 -23.23 12.70 11.58
C SER A 205 -23.51 13.49 10.30
N CYS A 206 -22.54 13.57 9.38
CA CYS A 206 -22.67 14.23 8.08
C CYS A 206 -22.88 13.24 6.92
N ILE A 207 -22.89 11.92 7.18
CA ILE A 207 -23.14 10.88 6.18
C ILE A 207 -24.57 10.39 6.34
N ASN A 208 -25.37 10.53 5.29
CA ASN A 208 -26.73 10.02 5.25
C ASN A 208 -26.72 8.48 5.23
N ASN A 209 -27.46 7.85 6.14
CA ASN A 209 -27.51 6.39 6.27
C ASN A 209 -28.25 5.68 5.12
N GLN A 210 -29.11 6.38 4.39
CA GLN A 210 -29.86 5.81 3.27
C GLN A 210 -29.19 6.08 1.93
N THR A 211 -28.71 7.31 1.71
CA THR A 211 -28.12 7.70 0.41
C THR A 211 -26.60 7.51 0.35
N MET A 212 -25.94 7.27 1.49
CA MET A 212 -24.47 7.28 1.61
C MET A 212 -23.80 8.58 1.13
N GLU A 213 -24.56 9.68 1.08
CA GLU A 213 -24.02 10.98 0.69
C GLU A 213 -23.46 11.72 1.89
N TYR A 214 -22.28 12.31 1.71
CA TYR A 214 -21.68 13.25 2.64
C TYR A 214 -22.18 14.68 2.36
N ALA A 215 -22.84 15.30 3.34
CA ALA A 215 -23.33 16.67 3.22
C ALA A 215 -23.14 17.46 4.53
N VAL A 216 -22.90 18.76 4.37
CA VAL A 216 -22.86 19.74 5.48
C VAL A 216 -23.75 20.94 5.13
N SER A 217 -24.06 21.78 6.12
CA SER A 217 -24.89 22.96 5.91
C SER A 217 -24.27 23.95 4.93
N GLU A 218 -25.09 24.73 4.23
CA GLU A 218 -24.62 25.74 3.26
C GLU A 218 -23.68 26.78 3.90
N GLU A 219 -23.91 27.12 5.17
CA GLU A 219 -23.05 28.03 5.93
C GLU A 219 -21.64 27.45 6.11
N ALA A 220 -21.54 26.16 6.41
CA ALA A 220 -20.25 25.46 6.51
C ALA A 220 -19.48 25.51 5.18
N GLN A 221 -20.20 25.31 4.07
CA GLN A 221 -19.64 25.40 2.73
C GLN A 221 -19.12 26.82 2.46
N GLN A 222 -19.93 27.86 2.73
CA GLN A 222 -19.53 29.26 2.54
C GLN A 222 -18.33 29.66 3.41
N LEU A 223 -18.25 29.16 4.65
CA LEU A 223 -17.10 29.39 5.54
C LEU A 223 -15.82 28.77 4.97
N PHE A 224 -15.91 27.54 4.44
CA PHE A 224 -14.81 26.89 3.76
C PHE A 224 -14.35 27.67 2.53
N GLU A 225 -15.28 28.03 1.63
CA GLU A 225 -14.98 28.77 0.40
C GLU A 225 -14.38 30.14 0.70
N GLY A 226 -14.96 30.86 1.67
CA GLY A 226 -14.49 32.16 2.10
C GLY A 226 -13.06 32.13 2.63
N LYS A 227 -12.71 31.08 3.39
CA LYS A 227 -11.39 30.91 4.01
C LYS A 227 -10.30 30.44 3.05
N LEU A 228 -10.60 29.46 2.19
CA LEU A 228 -9.58 28.85 1.32
C LEU A 228 -9.58 29.36 -0.12
N LYS A 229 -10.61 30.11 -0.53
CA LYS A 229 -10.78 30.60 -1.92
C LYS A 229 -10.87 29.48 -2.96
N PHE A 230 -11.28 28.29 -2.53
CA PHE A 230 -11.76 27.22 -3.41
C PHE A 230 -13.29 27.16 -3.34
N ARG A 231 -13.90 26.55 -4.34
CA ARG A 231 -15.30 26.13 -4.26
C ARG A 231 -15.45 24.96 -3.31
N TRP A 232 -16.65 24.69 -2.82
CA TRP A 232 -16.93 23.53 -1.98
C TRP A 232 -16.80 22.22 -2.77
N ASN A 233 -17.40 22.17 -3.96
CA ASN A 233 -17.21 21.06 -4.88
C ASN A 233 -15.88 21.24 -5.65
N ASN A 234 -15.10 20.16 -5.73
CA ASN A 234 -13.85 20.11 -6.49
C ASN A 234 -14.10 20.49 -7.96
N LEU A 235 -15.20 20.02 -8.55
CA LEU A 235 -15.50 20.20 -9.96
C LEU A 235 -15.71 21.68 -10.34
N ASP A 236 -16.19 22.49 -9.40
CA ASP A 236 -16.48 23.91 -9.61
C ASP A 236 -15.24 24.82 -9.51
N ASP A 237 -14.09 24.29 -9.07
CA ASP A 237 -12.83 25.03 -9.08
C ASP A 237 -12.38 25.35 -10.52
N GLN A 238 -11.47 26.32 -10.67
CA GLN A 238 -10.95 26.71 -11.98
C GLN A 238 -10.33 25.51 -12.74
N PRO A 239 -10.47 25.48 -14.08
CA PRO A 239 -9.94 24.40 -14.92
C PRO A 239 -8.41 24.44 -15.07
N ALA A 240 -7.77 25.51 -14.58
CA ALA A 240 -6.33 25.67 -14.58
C ALA A 240 -5.79 25.72 -13.14
N LYS A 241 -4.57 25.22 -12.95
CA LYS A 241 -3.77 25.36 -11.75
C LYS A 241 -2.80 26.52 -11.88
N ASP A 242 -2.68 27.32 -10.84
CA ASP A 242 -1.62 28.31 -10.72
C ASP A 242 -0.30 27.66 -10.28
N VAL A 243 0.72 27.74 -11.14
CA VAL A 243 2.08 27.25 -10.86
C VAL A 243 3.04 28.42 -10.76
N GLN A 244 3.69 28.56 -9.60
CA GLN A 244 4.70 29.59 -9.39
C GLN A 244 6.02 29.21 -10.07
N CYS A 245 6.51 30.07 -10.96
CA CYS A 245 7.79 29.90 -11.60
C CYS A 245 8.94 29.85 -10.57
N PRO A 246 9.76 28.77 -10.53
CA PRO A 246 10.89 28.68 -9.61
C PRO A 246 11.90 29.82 -9.75
N TYR A 247 12.03 30.37 -10.97
CA TYR A 247 13.03 31.35 -11.37
C TYR A 247 12.63 32.80 -11.04
N CYS A 248 11.54 33.29 -11.63
CA CYS A 248 11.11 34.69 -11.51
C CYS A 248 9.90 34.89 -10.59
N LYS A 249 9.37 33.82 -9.98
CA LYS A 249 8.21 33.84 -9.07
C LYS A 249 6.89 34.28 -9.69
N LYS A 250 6.84 34.58 -10.99
CA LYS A 250 5.60 34.82 -11.74
C LYS A 250 4.71 33.58 -11.71
N VAL A 251 3.41 33.79 -11.50
CA VAL A 251 2.40 32.73 -11.55
C VAL A 251 2.03 32.43 -13.00
N ASN A 252 1.94 31.16 -13.35
CA ASN A 252 1.51 30.67 -14.64
C ASN A 252 0.30 29.77 -14.44
N ALA A 253 -0.85 30.16 -14.97
CA ALA A 253 -2.01 29.30 -15.07
C ALA A 253 -1.74 28.21 -16.13
N VAL A 254 -1.85 26.95 -15.73
CA VAL A 254 -1.63 25.75 -16.56
C VAL A 254 -2.85 24.84 -16.48
N PRO A 255 -3.26 24.16 -17.56
CA PRO A 255 -4.35 23.20 -17.49
C PRO A 255 -3.99 22.02 -16.57
N TRP A 256 -5.00 21.40 -15.97
CA TRP A 256 -4.79 20.19 -15.17
C TRP A 256 -4.38 18.99 -16.04
N THR A 257 -4.95 18.87 -17.23
CA THR A 257 -4.71 17.77 -18.18
C THR A 257 -4.94 18.27 -19.59
N GLU A 258 -4.18 17.75 -20.56
CA GLU A 258 -4.50 17.88 -21.98
C GLU A 258 -5.30 16.68 -22.52
N ALA A 259 -5.51 15.64 -21.70
CA ALA A 259 -6.38 14.50 -21.99
C ALA A 259 -6.06 13.76 -23.31
N ARG A 260 -4.81 13.74 -23.76
CA ARG A 260 -4.42 13.08 -25.02
C ARG A 260 -4.35 11.57 -24.89
N PHE A 261 -5.35 10.85 -25.37
CA PHE A 261 -5.35 9.38 -25.29
C PHE A 261 -4.12 8.76 -25.98
N GLY A 262 -3.78 9.15 -27.21
CA GLY A 262 -2.64 8.57 -27.96
C GLY A 262 -3.08 7.60 -29.07
N GLU A 263 -2.10 6.90 -29.66
CA GLU A 263 -2.32 6.01 -30.83
C GLU A 263 -2.59 4.55 -30.45
N SER A 264 -2.32 4.16 -29.20
CA SER A 264 -2.57 2.80 -28.68
C SER A 264 -3.02 2.86 -27.22
N VAL A 265 -3.68 1.81 -26.75
CA VAL A 265 -4.11 1.69 -25.34
C VAL A 265 -2.90 1.68 -24.39
N ASP A 266 -1.77 1.10 -24.80
CA ASP A 266 -0.53 1.12 -24.02
C ASP A 266 0.02 2.54 -23.79
N ASN A 267 -0.26 3.47 -24.72
CA ASN A 267 0.17 4.86 -24.61
C ASN A 267 -0.93 5.79 -24.09
N ALA A 268 -2.04 5.24 -23.58
CA ALA A 268 -3.17 5.98 -23.04
C ALA A 268 -2.71 7.12 -22.09
N PHE A 269 -2.94 8.37 -22.49
CA PHE A 269 -2.65 9.57 -21.69
C PHE A 269 -1.18 9.83 -21.36
N ARG A 270 -0.26 9.10 -22.01
CA ARG A 270 1.18 9.20 -21.77
C ARG A 270 1.78 10.54 -22.20
N PHE A 271 1.21 11.17 -23.21
CA PHE A 271 1.78 12.35 -23.88
C PHE A 271 1.06 13.66 -23.54
N GLY A 272 0.19 13.66 -22.52
CA GLY A 272 -0.38 14.90 -21.99
C GLY A 272 0.70 15.76 -21.33
N ASP A 273 0.54 17.09 -21.43
CA ASP A 273 1.47 18.08 -20.86
C ASP A 273 0.82 18.97 -19.79
N GLY A 274 -0.39 18.63 -19.33
CA GLY A 274 -1.06 19.29 -18.21
C GLY A 274 -0.40 18.96 -16.86
N TYR A 275 -0.72 19.74 -15.82
CA TYR A 275 -0.04 19.61 -14.52
C TYR A 275 -0.18 18.22 -13.87
N ALA A 276 -1.30 17.54 -14.08
CA ALA A 276 -1.54 16.19 -13.58
C ALA A 276 -1.03 15.08 -14.53
N ASP A 277 -0.51 15.46 -15.70
CA ASP A 277 0.03 14.54 -16.71
C ASP A 277 1.51 14.28 -16.47
N ASN A 278 2.01 13.09 -16.83
CA ASN A 278 3.40 12.70 -16.61
C ASN A 278 4.43 13.63 -17.28
N ASN A 279 4.13 14.17 -18.47
CA ASN A 279 5.07 15.00 -19.24
C ASN A 279 4.80 16.51 -19.10
N PHE A 280 4.31 16.95 -17.94
CA PHE A 280 4.04 18.37 -17.68
C PHE A 280 5.23 19.27 -18.06
N GLU A 281 4.99 20.20 -18.99
CA GLU A 281 5.97 21.20 -19.41
C GLU A 281 5.27 22.50 -19.81
N VAL A 282 5.72 23.63 -19.27
CA VAL A 282 5.23 24.96 -19.69
C VAL A 282 6.36 25.99 -19.71
N GLN A 283 6.31 26.93 -20.65
CA GLN A 283 7.21 28.09 -20.65
C GLN A 283 6.66 29.20 -19.76
N CYS A 284 7.50 29.71 -18.86
CA CYS A 284 7.10 30.81 -17.99
C CYS A 284 6.83 32.09 -18.78
N LYS A 285 5.62 32.66 -18.62
CA LYS A 285 5.20 33.94 -19.23
C LYS A 285 6.00 35.16 -18.78
N GLY A 286 6.94 35.00 -17.85
CA GLY A 286 7.77 36.07 -17.29
C GLY A 286 9.19 36.01 -17.80
N CYS A 287 9.87 34.89 -17.55
CA CYS A 287 11.29 34.72 -17.85
C CYS A 287 11.58 33.69 -18.97
N GLN A 288 10.54 33.13 -19.60
CA GLN A 288 10.64 32.13 -20.68
C GLN A 288 11.36 30.81 -20.33
N HIS A 289 11.74 30.62 -19.07
CA HIS A 289 12.31 29.36 -18.61
C HIS A 289 11.23 28.28 -18.54
N ILE A 290 11.62 27.05 -18.83
CA ILE A 290 10.76 25.86 -18.78
C ILE A 290 10.44 25.51 -17.32
N ILE A 291 9.18 25.20 -17.05
CA ILE A 291 8.69 24.68 -15.78
C ILE A 291 8.15 23.29 -16.05
N ASP A 292 8.71 22.29 -15.37
CA ASP A 292 8.29 20.89 -15.42
C ASP A 292 8.30 20.29 -14.00
N HIS A 293 7.84 19.05 -13.84
CA HIS A 293 7.82 18.40 -12.52
C HIS A 293 9.22 18.20 -11.92
N GLY A 294 10.24 17.94 -12.74
CA GLY A 294 11.62 17.76 -12.28
C GLY A 294 12.16 19.02 -11.60
N ARG A 295 12.01 20.16 -12.27
CA ARG A 295 12.44 21.48 -11.81
C ARG A 295 11.64 21.93 -10.59
N LEU A 296 10.35 21.58 -10.51
CA LEU A 296 9.54 21.83 -9.32
C LEU A 296 10.02 21.00 -8.12
N LYS A 297 10.40 19.73 -8.30
CA LYS A 297 11.00 18.89 -7.24
C LYS A 297 12.35 19.47 -6.76
N VAL A 298 13.20 19.95 -7.68
CA VAL A 298 14.46 20.64 -7.33
C VAL A 298 14.19 21.95 -6.58
N ALA A 299 13.20 22.74 -7.01
CA ALA A 299 12.81 23.98 -6.35
C ALA A 299 12.29 23.73 -4.92
N LYS A 300 11.54 22.64 -4.70
CA LYS A 300 11.12 22.16 -3.38
C LYS A 300 12.34 21.84 -2.50
N PHE A 301 13.29 21.03 -2.98
CA PHE A 301 14.53 20.76 -2.24
C PHE A 301 15.29 22.03 -1.87
N ARG A 302 15.43 22.96 -2.83
CA ARG A 302 16.10 24.25 -2.59
C ARG A 302 15.40 25.05 -1.49
N LYS A 303 14.06 25.08 -1.48
CA LYS A 303 13.28 25.79 -0.45
C LYS A 303 13.58 25.22 0.94
N ASP A 304 13.60 23.89 1.07
CA ASP A 304 13.92 23.23 2.33
C ASP A 304 15.39 23.44 2.74
N LEU A 305 16.33 23.39 1.78
CA LEU A 305 17.74 23.71 2.02
C LEU A 305 17.92 25.16 2.52
N GLN A 306 17.23 26.12 1.90
CA GLN A 306 17.25 27.52 2.32
C GLN A 306 16.70 27.67 3.75
N ALA A 307 15.62 26.97 4.09
CA ALA A 307 15.07 26.93 5.43
C ALA A 307 16.05 26.31 6.45
N THR A 308 16.78 25.26 6.06
CA THR A 308 17.82 24.66 6.91
C THR A 308 19.00 25.58 7.16
N LEU A 309 19.46 26.32 6.14
CA LEU A 309 20.62 27.20 6.25
C LEU A 309 20.30 28.51 7.00
N HIS A 310 19.10 29.06 6.81
CA HIS A 310 18.78 30.41 7.28
C HIS A 310 17.69 30.49 8.36
N GLN A 311 16.89 29.44 8.54
CA GLN A 311 15.78 29.41 9.51
C GLN A 311 15.96 28.31 10.57
N ASN A 312 17.10 27.61 10.57
CA ASN A 312 17.41 26.53 11.50
C ASN A 312 16.38 25.37 11.49
N LEU A 313 15.74 25.12 10.35
CA LEU A 313 14.78 24.03 10.20
C LEU A 313 15.47 22.72 9.74
N PRO A 314 15.14 21.54 10.30
CA PRO A 314 15.70 20.28 9.83
C PRO A 314 15.25 19.96 8.40
N MET A 315 16.08 19.21 7.67
CA MET A 315 15.62 18.65 6.40
C MET A 315 14.50 17.63 6.62
N PRO A 316 13.53 17.53 5.70
CA PRO A 316 12.55 16.44 5.67
C PRO A 316 13.23 15.07 5.78
N GLY A 317 12.62 14.14 6.50
CA GLY A 317 13.17 12.82 6.77
C GLY A 317 14.16 12.77 7.93
N SER A 318 14.33 13.82 8.75
CA SER A 318 15.23 13.85 9.92
C SER A 318 14.52 13.96 11.29
N PHE A 319 13.22 13.68 11.38
CA PHE A 319 12.44 13.93 12.62
C PHE A 319 12.28 12.72 13.55
N THR A 320 12.51 11.51 13.08
CA THR A 320 12.35 10.27 13.88
C THR A 320 13.54 9.33 13.70
N ASN A 321 13.82 8.45 14.66
CA ASN A 321 14.79 7.39 14.48
C ASN A 321 14.28 6.33 13.45
N LEU A 322 15.04 5.24 13.23
CA LEU A 322 14.62 4.18 12.29
C LEU A 322 13.33 3.44 12.69
N TYR A 323 12.96 3.52 13.97
CA TYR A 323 11.79 2.87 14.53
C TYR A 323 10.58 3.82 14.60
N GLY A 324 10.67 5.00 14.00
CA GLY A 324 9.59 6.00 13.98
C GLY A 324 9.43 6.79 15.28
N ILE A 325 10.40 6.70 16.20
CA ILE A 325 10.34 7.37 17.51
C ILE A 325 11.11 8.71 17.45
N PRO A 326 10.49 9.83 17.85
CA PRO A 326 11.22 11.06 18.12
C PRO A 326 12.16 10.87 19.31
N GLU A 327 13.48 10.98 19.09
CA GLU A 327 14.49 10.83 20.14
C GLU A 327 15.55 11.93 19.99
N GLY A 328 15.75 12.70 21.06
CA GLY A 328 16.73 13.79 21.11
C GLY A 328 18.10 13.36 21.62
N THR A 329 18.91 14.33 22.05
CA THR A 329 20.20 14.03 22.70
C THR A 329 20.01 13.64 24.16
N THR A 330 20.80 12.69 24.66
CA THR A 330 20.86 12.38 26.10
C THR A 330 21.93 13.25 26.75
N ALA A 331 21.60 13.88 27.89
CA ALA A 331 22.51 14.75 28.62
C ALA A 331 23.90 14.10 28.82
N GLY A 332 24.93 14.69 28.22
CA GLY A 332 26.33 14.27 28.39
C GLY A 332 26.84 13.16 27.45
N TYR A 333 26.01 12.60 26.56
CA TYR A 333 26.46 11.55 25.62
C TYR A 333 25.93 11.73 24.20
N ASN A 334 26.82 11.49 23.23
CA ASN A 334 26.51 11.43 21.80
C ASN A 334 25.58 10.24 21.51
N ASN A 335 24.26 10.44 21.55
CA ASN A 335 23.27 9.42 21.16
C ASN A 335 23.52 9.00 19.69
N PRO A 336 23.98 7.77 19.40
CA PRO A 336 24.32 7.36 18.04
C PRO A 336 23.12 7.34 17.10
N ARG A 337 21.91 7.09 17.63
CA ARG A 337 20.66 7.10 16.85
C ARG A 337 20.30 8.51 16.42
N PHE A 338 20.37 9.46 17.34
CA PHE A 338 20.16 10.89 17.06
C PHE A 338 21.16 11.41 16.01
N LEU A 339 22.45 11.10 16.19
CA LEU A 339 23.48 11.51 15.22
C LEU A 339 23.19 10.96 13.83
N ALA A 340 22.75 9.71 13.72
CA ALA A 340 22.39 9.12 12.43
C ALA A 340 21.12 9.76 11.83
N MET A 341 20.11 10.04 12.65
CA MET A 341 18.88 10.73 12.25
C MET A 341 19.16 12.13 11.67
N MET A 342 20.08 12.87 12.29
CA MET A 342 20.46 14.22 11.89
C MET A 342 21.56 14.26 10.83
N PHE A 343 22.14 13.12 10.44
CA PHE A 343 23.20 13.08 9.45
C PHE A 343 22.84 13.78 8.12
N PRO A 344 21.65 13.56 7.51
CA PRO A 344 21.30 14.22 6.25
C PRO A 344 21.26 15.75 6.39
N THR A 345 20.65 16.26 7.47
CA THR A 345 20.60 17.69 7.78
C THR A 345 22.00 18.28 7.97
N ARG A 346 22.88 17.61 8.72
CA ARG A 346 24.28 18.05 8.91
C ARG A 346 25.08 18.06 7.61
N LEU A 347 24.90 17.04 6.76
CA LEU A 347 25.56 16.94 5.47
C LEU A 347 25.18 18.10 4.54
N VAL A 348 23.89 18.37 4.38
CA VAL A 348 23.45 19.46 3.49
C VAL A 348 23.83 20.84 4.03
N LYS A 349 23.92 21.01 5.36
CA LYS A 349 24.47 22.23 5.97
C LYS A 349 25.95 22.40 5.60
N ALA A 350 26.75 21.35 5.74
CA ALA A 350 28.17 21.38 5.39
C ALA A 350 28.39 21.65 3.89
N ALA A 351 27.54 21.10 3.02
CA ALA A 351 27.58 21.31 1.57
C ALA A 351 26.74 22.53 1.09
N GLY A 352 26.27 23.38 2.00
CA GLY A 352 25.18 24.33 1.74
C GLY A 352 25.45 25.31 0.60
N ALA A 353 26.62 25.96 0.60
CA ALA A 353 26.99 26.93 -0.43
C ALA A 353 27.01 26.32 -1.84
N ASP A 354 27.56 25.12 -1.95
CA ASP A 354 27.63 24.36 -3.20
C ASP A 354 26.24 23.98 -3.70
N LEU A 355 25.42 23.37 -2.83
CA LEU A 355 24.08 22.93 -3.19
C LEU A 355 23.15 24.12 -3.50
N MET A 356 23.32 25.26 -2.82
CA MET A 356 22.61 26.50 -3.14
C MET A 356 23.06 27.11 -4.47
N SER A 357 24.29 26.92 -4.92
CA SER A 357 24.66 27.31 -6.28
C SER A 357 24.10 26.33 -7.33
N PHE A 358 24.19 25.02 -7.05
CA PHE A 358 23.81 23.96 -7.96
C PHE A 358 22.31 23.87 -8.24
N THR A 359 21.50 24.13 -7.22
CA THR A 359 20.03 24.12 -7.33
C THR A 359 19.45 25.48 -7.69
N ASP A 360 20.29 26.49 -7.99
CA ASP A 360 19.78 27.78 -8.44
C ASP A 360 19.18 27.61 -9.84
N GLY A 361 17.87 27.82 -9.93
CA GLY A 361 17.18 27.67 -11.20
C GLY A 361 17.78 28.57 -12.31
N ARG A 362 18.34 29.73 -11.97
CA ARG A 362 18.80 30.71 -12.98
C ARG A 362 20.00 30.22 -13.80
N VAL A 363 20.71 29.20 -13.34
CA VAL A 363 21.88 28.62 -14.03
C VAL A 363 21.59 27.25 -14.65
N GLU A 364 20.41 26.69 -14.42
CA GLU A 364 19.92 25.40 -14.95
C GLU A 364 20.85 24.18 -14.77
N TRP A 365 21.77 24.20 -13.81
CA TRP A 365 22.69 23.07 -13.56
C TRP A 365 21.99 21.82 -13.03
N CYS A 366 20.85 21.97 -12.37
CA CYS A 366 20.07 20.89 -11.79
C CYS A 366 18.61 21.00 -12.26
N ARG A 367 18.18 20.05 -13.09
CA ARG A 367 16.86 20.02 -13.72
C ARG A 367 15.92 19.00 -13.08
N ASP A 368 16.46 17.97 -12.45
CA ASP A 368 15.69 16.88 -11.88
C ASP A 368 16.37 16.28 -10.64
N MET A 369 15.71 15.28 -10.07
CA MET A 369 16.20 14.57 -8.89
C MET A 369 17.38 13.63 -9.18
N LEU A 370 17.60 13.22 -10.44
CA LEU A 370 18.75 12.40 -10.83
C LEU A 370 20.04 13.23 -10.76
N GLN A 371 20.03 14.44 -11.32
CA GLN A 371 21.17 15.34 -11.27
C GLN A 371 21.46 15.82 -9.83
N LEU A 372 20.41 16.10 -9.05
CA LEU A 372 20.57 16.44 -7.63
C LEU A 372 21.23 15.31 -6.84
N ARG A 373 20.79 14.07 -7.07
CA ARG A 373 21.34 12.87 -6.46
C ARG A 373 22.82 12.70 -6.81
N GLU A 374 23.18 12.78 -8.10
CA GLU A 374 24.58 12.69 -8.54
C GLU A 374 25.44 13.73 -7.84
N ARG A 375 24.95 14.98 -7.70
CA ARG A 375 25.68 16.01 -6.95
C ARG A 375 25.85 15.63 -5.48
N LEU A 376 24.80 15.15 -4.82
CA LEU A 376 24.87 14.73 -3.41
C LEU A 376 25.81 13.53 -3.21
N GLU A 377 25.89 12.59 -4.16
CA GLU A 377 26.87 11.48 -4.14
C GLU A 377 28.31 11.99 -4.10
N THR A 378 28.63 13.06 -4.83
CA THR A 378 29.95 13.69 -4.75
C THR A 378 30.23 14.24 -3.36
N LYS A 379 29.21 14.80 -2.67
CA LYS A 379 29.34 15.35 -1.31
C LYS A 379 29.44 14.28 -0.24
N LEU A 380 28.76 13.14 -0.44
CA LEU A 380 28.91 11.96 0.41
C LEU A 380 30.32 11.35 0.32
N SER A 381 31.02 11.60 -0.79
CA SER A 381 32.39 11.10 -1.03
C SER A 381 33.48 12.11 -0.67
N ASP A 382 33.12 13.37 -0.41
CA ASP A 382 34.04 14.45 -0.08
C ASP A 382 34.46 14.39 1.39
N ARG A 383 35.76 14.20 1.64
CA ARG A 383 36.32 14.07 2.99
C ARG A 383 36.13 15.33 3.84
N ALA A 384 36.24 16.52 3.25
CA ALA A 384 36.10 17.77 4.01
C ALA A 384 34.64 17.98 4.43
N ILE A 385 33.70 17.67 3.53
CA ILE A 385 32.26 17.75 3.83
C ILE A 385 31.87 16.72 4.90
N ILE A 386 32.31 15.48 4.77
CA ILE A 386 32.03 14.42 5.76
C ILE A 386 32.66 14.74 7.12
N PHE A 387 33.87 15.31 7.14
CA PHE A 387 34.53 15.77 8.36
C PHE A 387 33.72 16.88 9.04
N SER A 388 33.30 17.89 8.28
CA SER A 388 32.47 18.99 8.78
C SER A 388 31.11 18.50 9.29
N ALA A 389 30.43 17.65 8.52
CA ALA A 389 29.14 17.08 8.89
C ALA A 389 29.23 16.28 10.21
N ASN A 390 30.37 15.63 10.48
CA ASN A 390 30.61 14.86 11.71
C ASN A 390 31.19 15.67 12.88
N GLY A 391 31.15 17.01 12.83
CA GLY A 391 31.65 17.85 13.92
C GLY A 391 33.15 17.70 14.15
N GLY A 392 33.93 17.46 13.08
CA GLY A 392 35.38 17.32 13.14
C GLY A 392 35.90 15.91 13.45
N ALA A 393 35.03 14.90 13.48
CA ALA A 393 35.48 13.51 13.57
C ALA A 393 35.90 12.98 12.19
N ASN A 394 37.16 12.55 12.05
CA ASN A 394 37.69 11.99 10.82
C ASN A 394 37.15 10.57 10.59
N ARG A 395 36.14 10.42 9.72
CA ARG A 395 35.53 9.14 9.35
C ARG A 395 35.60 8.93 7.84
N ARG A 396 36.07 7.74 7.43
CA ARG A 396 36.18 7.36 6.00
C ARG A 396 34.90 6.78 5.41
N PHE A 397 33.96 6.30 6.24
CA PHE A 397 32.78 5.56 5.76
C PHE A 397 31.50 5.95 6.51
N LEU A 398 30.39 5.99 5.78
CA LEU A 398 29.05 6.18 6.32
C LEU A 398 28.54 4.91 7.01
N LYS A 399 27.91 5.07 8.18
CA LYS A 399 27.27 3.97 8.90
C LYS A 399 26.02 3.50 8.15
N PRO A 400 25.67 2.20 8.16
CA PRO A 400 24.44 1.70 7.53
C PRO A 400 23.17 2.49 7.90
N ILE A 401 23.05 2.91 9.17
CA ILE A 401 21.91 3.70 9.65
C ILE A 401 21.87 5.13 9.06
N GLU A 402 23.02 5.79 8.92
CA GLU A 402 23.12 7.12 8.29
C GLU A 402 22.69 7.07 6.81
N LYS A 403 23.04 5.96 6.13
CA LYS A 403 22.62 5.70 4.75
C LYS A 403 21.10 5.57 4.62
N VAL A 404 20.44 4.93 5.58
CA VAL A 404 18.97 4.81 5.61
C VAL A 404 18.32 6.17 5.82
N HIS A 405 18.80 6.97 6.78
CA HIS A 405 18.28 8.33 7.00
C HIS A 405 18.48 9.24 5.78
N PHE A 406 19.62 9.12 5.09
CA PHE A 406 19.86 9.85 3.86
C PHE A 406 18.86 9.46 2.76
N ARG A 407 18.62 8.15 2.55
CA ARG A 407 17.57 7.67 1.62
C ARG A 407 16.18 8.20 1.99
N ARG A 408 15.84 8.22 3.27
CA ARG A 408 14.55 8.75 3.77
C ARG A 408 14.39 10.25 3.51
N MET A 409 15.45 11.05 3.61
CA MET A 409 15.42 12.45 3.17
C MET A 409 15.19 12.53 1.66
N MET A 410 15.93 11.76 0.87
CA MET A 410 15.80 11.79 -0.60
C MET A 410 14.40 11.36 -1.07
N SER A 411 13.77 10.39 -0.42
CA SER A 411 12.41 9.95 -0.77
C SER A 411 11.36 11.03 -0.56
N ARG A 412 11.65 12.12 0.18
CA ARG A 412 10.74 13.25 0.32
C ARG A 412 10.66 14.10 -0.95
N TYR A 413 11.62 13.98 -1.85
CA TYR A 413 11.68 14.76 -3.10
C TYR A 413 11.59 13.88 -4.34
N TRP A 414 11.95 12.60 -4.20
CA TRP A 414 11.84 11.61 -5.26
C TRP A 414 10.36 11.29 -5.52
N ASP A 415 9.89 11.53 -6.75
CA ASP A 415 8.50 11.30 -7.15
C ASP A 415 7.47 11.84 -6.16
N ASN A 416 7.74 13.03 -5.61
CA ASN A 416 6.85 13.73 -4.69
C ASN A 416 6.95 15.25 -4.90
N LEU A 417 5.87 15.84 -5.44
CA LEU A 417 5.75 17.27 -5.70
C LEU A 417 5.24 18.05 -4.49
N ASP A 418 4.43 17.41 -3.64
CA ASP A 418 3.73 18.03 -2.54
C ASP A 418 4.65 18.26 -1.33
N PRO A 419 4.34 19.19 -0.42
CA PRO A 419 5.23 19.52 0.70
C PRO A 419 5.37 18.40 1.76
N PHE A 420 4.60 17.33 1.63
CA PHE A 420 4.48 16.24 2.60
C PHE A 420 5.57 15.19 2.47
N ALA A 421 5.69 14.36 3.50
CA ALA A 421 6.60 13.23 3.55
C ALA A 421 6.21 12.11 2.56
N LEU A 422 4.94 12.08 2.14
CA LEU A 422 4.31 11.09 1.28
C LEU A 422 3.84 11.72 -0.04
N ASP A 423 3.90 10.96 -1.14
CA ASP A 423 3.20 11.29 -2.39
C ASP A 423 1.70 10.99 -2.23
N LEU A 424 0.92 12.04 -1.95
CA LEU A 424 -0.49 11.90 -1.59
C LEU A 424 -1.37 11.49 -2.76
N VAL A 425 -1.02 11.89 -3.99
CA VAL A 425 -1.77 11.45 -5.19
C VAL A 425 -1.64 9.94 -5.31
N GLY A 426 -0.42 9.43 -5.28
CA GLY A 426 -0.19 7.99 -5.37
C GLY A 426 -0.78 7.20 -4.20
N ALA A 427 -0.74 7.76 -2.99
CA ALA A 427 -1.35 7.12 -1.81
C ALA A 427 -2.86 6.95 -1.98
N VAL A 428 -3.58 8.01 -2.38
CA VAL A 428 -5.04 7.95 -2.63
C VAL A 428 -5.37 6.94 -3.74
N VAL A 429 -4.62 6.96 -4.85
CA VAL A 429 -4.82 6.03 -5.97
C VAL A 429 -4.66 4.57 -5.52
N ARG A 430 -3.61 4.26 -4.75
CA ARG A 430 -3.38 2.91 -4.20
C ARG A 430 -4.49 2.49 -3.23
N GLN A 431 -4.88 3.38 -2.31
CA GLN A 431 -5.99 3.12 -1.37
C GLN A 431 -7.32 2.87 -2.10
N GLY A 432 -7.51 3.40 -3.31
CA GLY A 432 -8.71 3.17 -4.12
C GLY A 432 -9.03 1.68 -4.32
N SER A 433 -8.02 0.83 -4.48
CA SER A 433 -8.22 -0.63 -4.62
C SER A 433 -8.69 -1.31 -3.32
N PHE A 434 -8.31 -0.77 -2.17
CA PHE A 434 -8.81 -1.23 -0.87
C PHE A 434 -10.26 -0.80 -0.68
N VAL A 435 -10.56 0.49 -0.92
CA VAL A 435 -11.91 1.06 -0.86
C VAL A 435 -12.90 0.23 -1.67
N GLU A 436 -12.58 -0.03 -2.95
CA GLU A 436 -13.42 -0.83 -3.84
C GLU A 436 -13.66 -2.25 -3.33
N LYS A 437 -12.62 -2.94 -2.85
CA LYS A 437 -12.76 -4.30 -2.34
C LYS A 437 -13.64 -4.33 -1.08
N MET A 438 -13.48 -3.34 -0.20
CA MET A 438 -14.29 -3.24 1.03
C MET A 438 -15.77 -2.98 0.71
N ASP A 439 -16.03 -2.09 -0.26
CA ASP A 439 -17.37 -1.81 -0.76
C ASP A 439 -18.00 -3.03 -1.45
N GLN A 440 -17.26 -3.69 -2.35
CA GLN A 440 -17.72 -4.90 -3.04
C GLN A 440 -18.00 -6.08 -2.09
N ILE A 441 -17.23 -6.23 -1.01
CA ILE A 441 -17.52 -7.25 0.01
C ILE A 441 -18.85 -6.96 0.72
N ASP A 442 -19.22 -5.68 0.82
CA ASP A 442 -20.53 -5.22 1.28
C ASP A 442 -20.91 -5.67 2.70
N TRP A 443 -19.96 -5.62 3.63
CA TRP A 443 -20.25 -5.93 5.04
C TRP A 443 -21.19 -4.93 5.70
N LEU A 444 -21.29 -3.71 5.16
CA LEU A 444 -22.12 -2.66 5.74
C LEU A 444 -23.59 -3.09 5.78
N HIS A 445 -24.08 -3.72 4.71
CA HIS A 445 -25.47 -4.22 4.61
C HIS A 445 -25.68 -5.61 5.23
N SER A 446 -24.67 -6.18 5.89
CA SER A 446 -24.80 -7.46 6.57
C SER A 446 -25.55 -7.31 7.90
N PRO A 447 -26.56 -8.16 8.18
CA PRO A 447 -27.24 -8.16 9.48
C PRO A 447 -26.32 -8.56 10.64
N ALA A 448 -25.14 -9.12 10.35
CA ALA A 448 -24.13 -9.53 11.32
C ALA A 448 -22.90 -8.60 11.33
N VAL A 449 -23.05 -7.34 10.89
CA VAL A 449 -21.92 -6.39 10.76
C VAL A 449 -21.18 -6.20 12.09
N PHE A 450 -21.88 -6.07 13.22
CA PHE A 450 -21.26 -5.86 14.53
C PHE A 450 -20.51 -7.10 15.03
N GLU A 451 -21.10 -8.29 14.91
CA GLU A 451 -20.44 -9.56 15.25
C GLU A 451 -19.24 -9.81 14.33
N THR A 452 -19.33 -9.39 13.08
CA THR A 452 -18.23 -9.43 12.13
C THR A 452 -17.10 -8.52 12.59
N MET A 453 -17.37 -7.27 12.95
CA MET A 453 -16.34 -6.38 13.51
C MET A 453 -15.72 -6.95 14.79
N ASP A 454 -16.50 -7.54 15.69
CA ASP A 454 -15.98 -8.15 16.93
C ASP A 454 -15.02 -9.33 16.65
N ARG A 455 -15.29 -10.13 15.61
CA ARG A 455 -14.36 -11.19 15.15
C ARG A 455 -13.11 -10.62 14.50
N ILE A 456 -13.25 -9.58 13.68
CA ILE A 456 -12.15 -8.91 12.99
C ILE A 456 -11.19 -8.27 14.00
N ILE A 457 -11.70 -7.61 15.03
CA ILE A 457 -10.88 -6.95 16.05
C ILE A 457 -10.03 -7.99 16.81
N LYS A 458 -10.60 -9.14 17.18
CA LYS A 458 -9.83 -10.24 17.81
C LYS A 458 -8.73 -10.77 16.88
N LYS A 459 -9.03 -10.91 15.59
CA LYS A 459 -8.05 -11.33 14.58
C LYS A 459 -6.93 -10.29 14.43
N TYR A 460 -7.28 -9.01 14.45
CA TYR A 460 -6.34 -7.88 14.41
C TYR A 460 -5.43 -7.83 15.65
N GLU A 461 -5.93 -8.10 16.85
CA GLU A 461 -5.10 -8.18 18.06
C GLU A 461 -4.00 -9.24 17.94
N VAL A 462 -4.34 -10.43 17.41
CA VAL A 462 -3.35 -11.49 17.14
C VAL A 462 -2.35 -11.05 16.06
N PHE A 463 -2.83 -10.43 14.98
CA PHE A 463 -1.97 -9.90 13.92
C PHE A 463 -0.98 -8.84 14.45
N PHE A 464 -1.45 -7.94 15.29
CA PHE A 464 -0.62 -6.90 15.87
C PHE A 464 0.43 -7.49 16.81
N GLN A 465 0.05 -8.48 17.62
CA GLN A 465 1.00 -9.20 18.47
C GLN A 465 2.08 -9.92 17.65
N ILE A 466 1.74 -10.49 16.48
CA ILE A 466 2.72 -11.07 15.56
C ILE A 466 3.75 -10.01 15.10
N MET A 467 3.32 -8.79 14.79
CA MET A 467 4.24 -7.70 14.42
C MET A 467 5.16 -7.31 15.58
N LEU A 468 4.61 -7.20 16.80
CA LEU A 468 5.38 -6.86 18.01
C LEU A 468 6.42 -7.93 18.35
N ASP A 469 6.06 -9.21 18.26
CA ASP A 469 6.97 -10.33 18.56
C ASP A 469 8.02 -10.56 17.45
N ASN A 470 7.84 -9.98 16.26
CA ASN A 470 8.70 -10.21 15.10
C ASN A 470 9.07 -8.91 14.36
N PRO A 471 9.78 -7.96 15.01
CA PRO A 471 10.04 -6.63 14.46
C PRO A 471 10.90 -6.59 13.19
N ASN A 472 11.57 -7.69 12.85
CA ASN A 472 12.40 -7.82 11.66
C ASN A 472 11.69 -8.56 10.50
N SER A 473 10.43 -8.95 10.68
CA SER A 473 9.63 -9.68 9.70
C SER A 473 8.47 -8.81 9.21
N MET A 474 8.15 -8.90 7.92
CA MET A 474 7.01 -8.21 7.34
C MET A 474 5.74 -9.05 7.55
N ALA A 475 4.85 -8.58 8.41
CA ALA A 475 3.50 -9.11 8.50
C ALA A 475 2.61 -8.46 7.43
N VAL A 476 1.71 -9.22 6.81
CA VAL A 476 0.82 -8.75 5.75
C VAL A 476 -0.64 -9.01 6.15
N PRO A 477 -1.49 -7.97 6.19
CA PRO A 477 -2.87 -8.10 6.61
C PRO A 477 -3.73 -8.81 5.57
N THR A 478 -4.84 -9.39 6.05
CA THR A 478 -6.01 -9.70 5.20
C THR A 478 -6.91 -8.45 5.15
N LEU A 479 -7.82 -8.32 4.18
CA LEU A 479 -8.69 -7.13 4.03
C LEU A 479 -9.46 -6.77 5.31
N ASP A 480 -9.98 -7.77 6.02
CA ASP A 480 -10.62 -7.59 7.33
C ASP A 480 -9.65 -7.02 8.38
N VAL A 481 -8.47 -7.64 8.51
CA VAL A 481 -7.45 -7.18 9.47
C VAL A 481 -6.97 -5.77 9.15
N ASP A 482 -6.83 -5.44 7.86
CA ASP A 482 -6.38 -4.13 7.40
C ASP A 482 -7.42 -3.04 7.69
N LEU A 483 -8.72 -3.35 7.55
CA LEU A 483 -9.79 -2.43 7.98
C LEU A 483 -9.62 -2.02 9.46
N ALA A 484 -9.43 -2.98 10.36
CA ALA A 484 -9.21 -2.69 11.77
C ALA A 484 -7.89 -1.93 12.00
N TRP A 485 -6.84 -2.27 11.25
CA TRP A 485 -5.54 -1.61 11.35
C TRP A 485 -5.59 -0.14 10.90
N HIS A 486 -6.17 0.14 9.74
CA HIS A 486 -6.40 1.49 9.23
C HIS A 486 -7.28 2.30 10.20
N THR A 487 -8.35 1.69 10.73
CA THR A 487 -9.20 2.33 11.75
C THR A 487 -8.39 2.72 12.99
N HIS A 488 -7.43 1.90 13.40
CA HIS A 488 -6.56 2.20 14.55
C HIS A 488 -5.61 3.37 14.24
N GLN A 489 -4.99 3.39 13.06
CA GLN A 489 -4.07 4.45 12.61
C GLN A 489 -4.74 5.83 12.57
N LEU A 490 -6.05 5.87 12.28
CA LEU A 490 -6.88 7.09 12.31
C LEU A 490 -7.13 7.64 13.73
N SER A 491 -6.60 6.98 14.76
CA SER A 491 -6.42 7.49 16.13
C SER A 491 -4.92 7.57 16.48
N PRO A 492 -4.16 8.54 15.92
CA PRO A 492 -2.70 8.50 15.91
C PRO A 492 -2.01 8.34 17.28
N PRO A 493 -2.43 9.02 18.36
CA PRO A 493 -1.80 8.87 19.67
C PRO A 493 -2.05 7.50 20.29
N ARG A 494 -3.25 6.94 20.08
CA ARG A 494 -3.60 5.60 20.59
C ARG A 494 -2.81 4.54 19.85
N TYR A 495 -2.75 4.65 18.52
CA TYR A 495 -1.94 3.78 17.68
C TYR A 495 -0.45 3.85 18.06
N TYR A 496 0.11 5.05 18.20
CA TYR A 496 1.49 5.26 18.65
C TYR A 496 1.77 4.61 20.02
N ASN A 497 0.90 4.86 21.00
CA ASN A 497 1.05 4.28 22.33
C ASN A 497 0.94 2.75 22.31
N TYR A 498 0.00 2.20 21.53
CA TYR A 498 -0.18 0.75 21.42
C TYR A 498 1.02 0.08 20.76
N SER A 499 1.57 0.66 19.67
CA SER A 499 2.80 0.17 19.04
C SER A 499 4.02 0.22 19.97
N THR A 500 4.12 1.25 20.81
CA THR A 500 5.32 1.51 21.63
C THR A 500 5.26 0.92 23.05
N SER A 501 4.06 0.56 23.55
CA SER A 501 3.89 -0.02 24.89
C SER A 501 4.14 -1.53 24.93
N GLY A 502 3.78 -2.26 23.87
CA GLY A 502 3.89 -3.73 23.79
C GLY A 502 5.33 -4.27 23.72
N THR A 503 6.32 -3.40 23.53
CA THR A 503 7.73 -3.73 23.37
C THR A 503 8.52 -3.73 24.69
N ASN A 504 7.88 -3.46 25.83
CA ASN A 504 8.59 -3.32 27.11
C ASN A 504 8.53 -4.59 28.00
N SER A 505 7.75 -5.60 27.62
CA SER A 505 7.46 -6.76 28.49
C SER A 505 8.46 -7.92 28.36
N LYS A 506 9.34 -7.92 27.35
CA LYS A 506 10.42 -8.91 27.17
C LYS A 506 11.74 -8.15 27.05
N ALA A 507 12.73 -8.51 27.86
CA ALA A 507 13.99 -7.77 28.10
C ALA A 507 14.90 -7.49 26.86
N ASN A 508 14.45 -7.81 25.65
CA ASN A 508 15.17 -7.62 24.38
C ASN A 508 14.30 -7.05 23.24
N THR A 509 13.12 -6.49 23.52
CA THR A 509 12.24 -5.97 22.46
C THR A 509 12.49 -4.48 22.23
N ILE A 510 12.68 -4.10 20.97
CA ILE A 510 12.97 -2.73 20.55
C ILE A 510 11.65 -1.93 20.51
N THR A 511 11.58 -0.78 21.19
CA THR A 511 10.45 0.16 21.05
C THR A 511 10.32 0.63 19.61
N MET A 512 9.15 0.39 19.01
CA MET A 512 8.90 0.69 17.61
C MET A 512 7.50 1.21 17.40
N PHE A 513 7.39 2.33 16.69
CA PHE A 513 6.13 2.80 16.15
C PHE A 513 5.88 2.04 14.85
N ILE A 514 4.95 1.07 14.85
CA ILE A 514 4.73 0.19 13.69
C ILE A 514 4.21 1.04 12.52
N ASP A 515 4.87 0.92 11.36
CA ASP A 515 4.47 1.64 10.15
C ASP A 515 3.50 0.82 9.31
N HIS A 516 2.83 1.49 8.38
CA HIS A 516 2.10 0.88 7.27
C HIS A 516 2.75 1.38 5.99
N ASP A 517 3.63 0.55 5.42
CA ASP A 517 4.38 0.92 4.21
C ASP A 517 3.41 1.00 3.03
N ASP A 518 3.19 2.20 2.51
CA ASP A 518 2.26 2.44 1.39
C ASP A 518 2.82 2.02 0.02
N LYS A 519 4.09 1.59 -0.05
CA LYS A 519 4.70 0.98 -1.25
C LYS A 519 5.53 -0.25 -0.88
N VAL A 520 5.08 -1.43 -1.27
CA VAL A 520 5.77 -2.70 -1.05
C VAL A 520 5.87 -3.50 -2.35
N ASP A 521 7.03 -4.11 -2.57
CA ASP A 521 7.27 -5.01 -3.68
C ASP A 521 6.31 -6.23 -3.63
N GLU A 522 5.69 -6.55 -4.77
CA GLU A 522 4.70 -7.63 -4.90
C GLU A 522 5.22 -8.99 -4.38
N GLU A 523 6.49 -9.34 -4.64
CA GLU A 523 7.04 -10.63 -4.22
C GLU A 523 7.14 -10.71 -2.70
N LYS A 524 7.61 -9.61 -2.08
CA LYS A 524 7.71 -9.49 -0.62
C LYS A 524 6.34 -9.55 0.05
N LEU A 525 5.31 -8.96 -0.56
CA LEU A 525 3.94 -9.05 -0.05
C LEU A 525 3.45 -10.50 -0.03
N SER A 526 3.65 -11.25 -1.13
CA SER A 526 3.22 -12.65 -1.17
C SER A 526 3.97 -13.52 -0.16
N ASP A 527 5.28 -13.34 -0.01
CA ASP A 527 6.08 -14.08 0.98
C ASP A 527 5.70 -13.70 2.42
N GLY A 528 5.49 -12.41 2.69
CA GLY A 528 5.03 -11.90 3.97
C GLY A 528 3.64 -12.41 4.35
N PHE A 529 2.73 -12.55 3.38
CA PHE A 529 1.40 -13.11 3.60
C PHE A 529 1.43 -14.60 3.94
N ALA A 530 2.26 -15.38 3.25
CA ALA A 530 2.48 -16.79 3.57
C ALA A 530 3.09 -16.95 4.99
N TRP A 531 4.07 -16.10 5.32
CA TRP A 531 4.68 -16.08 6.65
C TRP A 531 3.67 -15.69 7.75
N THR A 532 2.85 -14.66 7.51
CA THR A 532 1.83 -14.19 8.45
C THR A 532 0.78 -15.28 8.70
N SER A 533 0.32 -15.95 7.64
CA SER A 533 -0.61 -17.08 7.74
C SER A 533 -0.05 -18.20 8.64
N LYS A 534 1.24 -18.50 8.49
CA LYS A 534 1.95 -19.49 9.32
C LYS A 534 2.04 -19.05 10.78
N MET A 535 2.34 -17.78 11.05
CA MET A 535 2.43 -17.23 12.42
C MET A 535 1.08 -17.18 13.10
N TYR A 536 0.04 -16.74 12.39
CA TYR A 536 -1.32 -16.71 12.91
C TYR A 536 -1.80 -18.09 13.33
N ARG A 537 -1.60 -19.12 12.50
CA ARG A 537 -1.93 -20.51 12.87
C ARG A 537 -1.21 -20.96 14.14
N ARG A 538 0.06 -20.57 14.32
CA ARG A 538 0.82 -20.90 15.54
C ARG A 538 0.24 -20.19 16.75
N ALA A 539 0.00 -18.88 16.66
CA ALA A 539 -0.54 -18.05 17.74
C ALA A 539 -1.95 -18.48 18.16
N THR A 540 -2.77 -18.95 17.22
CA THR A 540 -4.16 -19.39 17.46
C THR A 540 -4.30 -20.89 17.62
N ASN A 541 -3.19 -21.62 17.71
CA ASN A 541 -3.17 -23.06 17.89
C ASN A 541 -3.93 -23.86 16.81
N GLY A 542 -4.00 -23.38 15.57
CA GLY A 542 -4.63 -24.05 14.44
C GLY A 542 -5.65 -23.22 13.65
N GLY A 543 -5.85 -21.95 13.99
CA GLY A 543 -6.73 -21.04 13.25
C GLY A 543 -6.22 -20.76 11.83
N ILE A 544 -7.15 -20.51 10.91
CA ILE A 544 -6.87 -20.15 9.52
C ILE A 544 -6.87 -18.63 9.40
N TYR A 545 -5.79 -18.09 8.84
CA TYR A 545 -5.65 -16.63 8.70
C TYR A 545 -6.52 -16.06 7.58
N SER A 546 -6.51 -16.70 6.40
CA SER A 546 -7.34 -16.33 5.26
C SER A 546 -8.28 -17.48 4.97
N GLU A 547 -9.59 -17.27 5.12
CA GLU A 547 -10.62 -18.27 4.84
C GLU A 547 -11.05 -18.29 3.36
N CYS A 548 -10.68 -17.26 2.58
CA CYS A 548 -10.93 -17.17 1.14
C CYS A 548 -10.42 -18.41 0.38
N THR A 549 -11.23 -18.93 -0.53
CA THR A 549 -10.99 -20.15 -1.32
C THR A 549 -10.47 -19.88 -2.74
N CYS A 550 -9.99 -18.65 -3.01
CA CYS A 550 -9.40 -18.31 -4.30
C CYS A 550 -8.11 -19.09 -4.57
N TRP A 551 -7.75 -19.20 -5.86
CA TRP A 551 -6.60 -19.99 -6.31
C TRP A 551 -5.29 -19.61 -5.58
N TYR A 552 -5.08 -18.31 -5.33
CA TYR A 552 -3.90 -17.79 -4.65
C TYR A 552 -3.86 -18.18 -3.18
N CYS A 553 -4.98 -18.03 -2.48
CA CYS A 553 -5.08 -18.39 -1.06
C CYS A 553 -4.91 -19.90 -0.84
N GLU A 554 -5.49 -20.72 -1.72
CA GLU A 554 -5.28 -22.18 -1.73
C GLU A 554 -3.81 -22.55 -1.97
N ALA A 555 -3.18 -21.91 -2.96
CA ALA A 555 -1.76 -22.09 -3.27
C ALA A 555 -0.85 -21.70 -2.11
N THR A 556 -1.21 -20.64 -1.39
CA THR A 556 -0.44 -20.11 -0.25
C THR A 556 -0.55 -20.99 0.99
N ARG A 557 -1.76 -21.50 1.29
CA ARG A 557 -1.98 -22.42 2.42
C ARG A 557 -1.29 -23.77 2.21
N THR A 558 -1.15 -24.20 0.95
CA THR A 558 -0.74 -25.57 0.61
C THR A 558 0.59 -26.01 1.23
N PRO A 559 1.71 -25.28 1.08
CA PRO A 559 3.00 -25.72 1.62
C PRO A 559 3.00 -25.81 3.14
N ASP A 560 2.39 -24.83 3.81
CA ASP A 560 2.42 -24.74 5.26
C ASP A 560 1.58 -25.83 5.92
N LEU A 561 0.48 -26.22 5.28
CA LEU A 561 -0.40 -27.28 5.77
C LEU A 561 0.07 -28.65 5.31
N TYR A 562 0.31 -28.90 4.03
CA TYR A 562 0.31 -30.27 3.47
C TYR A 562 1.67 -30.79 2.97
N ASP A 563 2.73 -29.99 2.92
CA ASP A 563 4.06 -30.49 2.50
C ASP A 563 4.81 -31.21 3.64
N ARG A 564 4.21 -31.30 4.85
CA ARG A 564 4.77 -32.03 6.00
C ARG A 564 4.37 -33.50 5.99
N LEU A 565 5.35 -34.39 6.18
CA LEU A 565 5.18 -35.85 6.29
C LEU A 565 4.19 -36.25 7.38
N ILE A 566 4.25 -35.61 8.55
CA ILE A 566 3.34 -35.85 9.68
C ILE A 566 2.74 -34.50 10.11
N ALA A 567 1.41 -34.40 10.15
CA ALA A 567 0.75 -33.26 10.79
C ALA A 567 0.45 -33.60 12.24
N VAL A 568 1.01 -32.80 13.14
CA VAL A 568 0.73 -32.85 14.58
C VAL A 568 0.35 -31.45 15.08
N GLY A 569 -0.41 -31.42 16.18
CA GLY A 569 -0.77 -30.18 16.87
C GLY A 569 -1.56 -29.21 16.00
N SER A 570 -1.13 -27.94 15.99
CA SER A 570 -1.83 -26.84 15.29
C SER A 570 -1.94 -27.05 13.78
N VAL A 571 -1.02 -27.80 13.16
CA VAL A 571 -1.07 -28.10 11.72
C VAL A 571 -2.22 -29.05 11.40
N SER A 572 -2.46 -30.07 12.24
CA SER A 572 -3.57 -31.01 12.02
C SER A 572 -4.92 -30.30 12.10
N ARG A 573 -5.13 -29.51 13.16
CA ARG A 573 -6.37 -28.73 13.32
C ARG A 573 -6.61 -27.76 12.15
N ALA A 574 -5.55 -27.10 11.68
CA ALA A 574 -5.64 -26.19 10.55
C ALA A 574 -5.93 -26.93 9.23
N ARG A 575 -5.41 -28.14 9.03
CA ARG A 575 -5.78 -29.00 7.90
C ARG A 575 -7.27 -29.33 7.97
N ASP A 576 -7.76 -29.81 9.10
CA ASP A 576 -9.17 -30.19 9.26
C ASP A 576 -10.13 -29.02 9.02
N ALA A 577 -9.76 -27.81 9.46
CA ALA A 577 -10.50 -26.60 9.20
C ALA A 577 -10.43 -26.17 7.72
N ALA A 578 -9.26 -26.27 7.07
CA ALA A 578 -9.07 -25.87 5.68
C ALA A 578 -9.87 -26.79 4.74
N ASP A 579 -9.94 -28.06 5.09
CA ASP A 579 -10.68 -29.11 4.41
C ASP A 579 -12.21 -28.85 4.37
N GLN A 580 -12.71 -27.98 5.25
CA GLN A 580 -14.14 -27.65 5.38
C GLN A 580 -14.51 -26.30 4.74
N LEU A 581 -13.54 -25.48 4.30
CA LEU A 581 -13.80 -24.13 3.80
C LEU A 581 -14.78 -24.12 2.62
N HIS A 582 -14.63 -25.02 1.64
CA HIS A 582 -15.54 -25.12 0.49
C HIS A 582 -16.95 -25.62 0.83
N SER A 583 -17.16 -26.10 2.06
CA SER A 583 -18.46 -26.62 2.52
C SER A 583 -19.16 -25.64 3.48
N ARG A 584 -18.54 -24.51 3.79
CA ARG A 584 -19.07 -23.50 4.72
C ARG A 584 -19.99 -22.52 3.96
N PRO A 585 -21.26 -22.34 4.39
CA PRO A 585 -22.20 -21.46 3.71
C PRO A 585 -21.89 -19.96 3.90
N ASP A 586 -21.10 -19.63 4.92
CA ASP A 586 -20.69 -18.25 5.22
C ASP A 586 -19.46 -17.80 4.42
N ILE A 587 -18.89 -18.67 3.59
CA ILE A 587 -17.78 -18.36 2.67
C ILE A 587 -18.34 -18.35 1.26
N SER A 588 -18.21 -17.22 0.57
CA SER A 588 -18.70 -17.09 -0.81
C SER A 588 -17.87 -17.98 -1.75
N SER A 589 -18.50 -18.54 -2.78
CA SER A 589 -17.78 -19.18 -3.88
C SER A 589 -17.08 -18.16 -4.80
N ASP A 590 -17.49 -16.89 -4.74
CA ASP A 590 -16.83 -15.78 -5.42
C ASP A 590 -15.65 -15.25 -4.60
N PRO A 591 -14.40 -15.40 -5.08
CA PRO A 591 -13.21 -14.84 -4.45
C PRO A 591 -13.29 -13.36 -4.07
N ASN A 592 -13.97 -12.54 -4.87
CA ASN A 592 -14.04 -11.09 -4.67
C ASN A 592 -14.95 -10.70 -3.51
N LYS A 593 -15.82 -11.61 -3.07
CA LYS A 593 -16.72 -11.44 -1.92
C LYS A 593 -16.14 -11.98 -0.61
N ASN A 594 -14.88 -12.43 -0.60
CA ASN A 594 -14.23 -12.96 0.60
C ASN A 594 -12.97 -12.16 0.96
N PRO A 595 -12.71 -11.90 2.25
CA PRO A 595 -11.47 -11.27 2.66
C PRO A 595 -10.28 -12.20 2.38
N HIS A 596 -9.35 -11.70 1.57
CA HIS A 596 -8.04 -12.30 1.30
C HIS A 596 -6.92 -11.29 1.59
N ILE A 597 -5.73 -11.50 1.04
CA ILE A 597 -4.60 -10.57 1.18
C ILE A 597 -5.02 -9.12 0.86
N SER A 598 -4.67 -8.19 1.74
CA SER A 598 -4.72 -6.76 1.39
C SER A 598 -3.38 -6.38 0.76
N ALA A 599 -3.42 -5.95 -0.50
CA ALA A 599 -2.25 -5.66 -1.31
C ALA A 599 -2.38 -4.31 -2.04
N HIS A 600 -3.15 -3.37 -1.49
CA HIS A 600 -3.36 -2.06 -2.08
C HIS A 600 -2.04 -1.23 -2.17
N ASN A 601 -1.07 -1.55 -1.31
CA ASN A 601 0.29 -0.99 -1.32
C ASN A 601 1.25 -1.71 -2.27
N ALA A 602 0.79 -2.71 -3.03
CA ALA A 602 1.62 -3.46 -3.96
C ALA A 602 2.10 -2.58 -5.11
N VAL A 603 3.41 -2.57 -5.34
CA VAL A 603 4.04 -1.81 -6.42
C VAL A 603 5.12 -2.65 -7.11
N ARG A 604 5.36 -2.32 -8.38
CA ARG A 604 6.43 -2.95 -9.17
C ARG A 604 7.74 -2.21 -8.98
N PRO A 605 8.86 -2.93 -8.87
CA PRO A 605 10.15 -2.30 -8.99
C PRO A 605 10.36 -1.77 -10.42
N ALA A 606 10.49 -0.45 -10.57
CA ALA A 606 10.83 0.13 -11.87
C ALA A 606 12.28 -0.27 -12.22
N SER A 607 12.47 -0.94 -13.36
CA SER A 607 13.76 -1.10 -14.03
C SER A 607 13.54 -0.81 -15.50
N LEU A 608 14.31 0.14 -16.04
CA LEU A 608 14.22 0.61 -17.44
C LEU A 608 14.36 -0.52 -18.48
N TYR A 609 14.77 -1.73 -18.09
CA TYR A 609 15.05 -2.85 -19.00
C TYR A 609 14.80 -4.26 -18.42
N ALA A 610 14.02 -4.43 -17.34
CA ALA A 610 13.78 -5.77 -16.82
C ALA A 610 12.57 -6.43 -17.50
N PRO A 611 12.74 -7.43 -18.40
CA PRO A 611 11.67 -8.41 -18.62
C PRO A 611 11.28 -9.03 -17.26
N LYS A 612 10.06 -9.57 -17.14
CA LYS A 612 9.58 -10.32 -15.95
C LYS A 612 10.78 -11.03 -15.31
N THR A 613 11.17 -10.59 -14.11
CA THR A 613 12.42 -11.10 -13.55
C THR A 613 12.28 -12.62 -13.44
N ARG A 614 13.36 -13.37 -13.66
CA ARG A 614 13.36 -14.83 -13.51
C ARG A 614 12.72 -15.25 -12.17
N ALA A 615 12.84 -14.43 -11.13
CA ALA A 615 12.20 -14.59 -9.82
C ALA A 615 10.66 -14.58 -9.90
N GLN A 616 10.04 -13.56 -10.50
CA GLN A 616 8.58 -13.47 -10.67
C GLN A 616 8.00 -14.69 -11.38
N THR A 617 8.64 -15.12 -12.47
CA THR A 617 8.23 -16.32 -13.21
C THR A 617 8.34 -17.59 -12.37
N LEU A 618 9.40 -17.73 -11.56
CA LEU A 618 9.56 -18.88 -10.66
C LEU A 618 8.53 -18.88 -9.53
N GLN A 619 8.24 -17.71 -8.95
CA GLN A 619 7.22 -17.58 -7.89
C GLN A 619 5.84 -17.96 -8.43
N PHE A 620 5.50 -17.51 -9.65
CA PHE A 620 4.28 -17.91 -10.33
C PHE A 620 4.19 -19.43 -10.51
N LEU A 621 5.21 -20.06 -11.11
CA LEU A 621 5.22 -21.50 -11.34
C LEU A 621 5.09 -22.29 -10.04
N ARG A 622 5.69 -21.78 -8.95
CA ARG A 622 5.55 -22.36 -7.61
C ARG A 622 4.11 -22.28 -7.10
N LEU A 623 3.46 -21.10 -7.19
CA LEU A 623 2.06 -20.92 -6.80
C LEU A 623 1.13 -21.79 -7.64
N GLN A 624 1.34 -21.86 -8.95
CA GLN A 624 0.57 -22.71 -9.85
C GLN A 624 0.72 -24.20 -9.49
N SER A 625 1.94 -24.66 -9.22
CA SER A 625 2.18 -26.04 -8.75
C SER A 625 1.46 -26.33 -7.43
N ASN A 626 1.51 -25.40 -6.48
CA ASN A 626 0.81 -25.54 -5.20
C ASN A 626 -0.71 -25.58 -5.37
N HIS A 627 -1.27 -24.73 -6.24
CA HIS A 627 -2.70 -24.75 -6.58
C HIS A 627 -3.10 -26.10 -7.19
N GLN A 628 -2.33 -26.62 -8.15
CA GLN A 628 -2.59 -27.93 -8.75
C GLN A 628 -2.56 -29.06 -7.70
N LYS A 629 -1.64 -28.99 -6.73
CA LYS A 629 -1.63 -29.94 -5.59
C LYS A 629 -2.92 -29.82 -4.76
N ALA A 630 -3.39 -28.61 -4.48
CA ALA A 630 -4.64 -28.37 -3.75
C ALA A 630 -5.85 -28.94 -4.49
N ALA A 631 -5.98 -28.64 -5.79
CA ALA A 631 -7.06 -29.14 -6.65
C ALA A 631 -7.12 -30.67 -6.68
N ARG A 632 -5.98 -31.35 -6.89
CA ARG A 632 -5.91 -32.82 -6.85
C ARG A 632 -6.34 -33.41 -5.50
N ARG A 633 -6.07 -32.72 -4.38
CA ARG A 633 -6.52 -33.14 -3.04
C ARG A 633 -8.03 -32.93 -2.86
N ALA A 634 -8.57 -31.82 -3.35
CA ALA A 634 -10.02 -31.56 -3.33
C ALA A 634 -10.78 -32.62 -4.15
N GLU A 635 -10.30 -32.93 -5.37
CA GLU A 635 -10.88 -34.00 -6.21
C GLU A 635 -10.86 -35.36 -5.51
N LYS A 636 -9.73 -35.76 -4.92
CA LYS A 636 -9.63 -37.04 -4.18
C LYS A 636 -10.64 -37.13 -3.05
N ARG A 637 -10.86 -36.04 -2.31
CA ARG A 637 -11.85 -35.97 -1.23
C ARG A 637 -13.29 -35.98 -1.76
N GLY A 638 -13.56 -35.28 -2.85
CA GLY A 638 -14.86 -35.32 -3.54
C GLY A 638 -15.21 -36.73 -4.02
N ARG A 639 -14.24 -37.47 -4.58
CA ARG A 639 -14.41 -38.88 -4.96
C ARG A 639 -14.66 -39.79 -3.75
N ALA A 640 -13.95 -39.58 -2.64
CA ALA A 640 -14.17 -40.33 -1.41
C ALA A 640 -15.57 -40.09 -0.80
N ARG A 641 -16.09 -38.86 -0.90
CA ARG A 641 -17.44 -38.49 -0.40
C ARG A 641 -18.59 -38.97 -1.29
N SER A 642 -18.40 -38.97 -2.60
CA SER A 642 -19.47 -39.28 -3.57
C SER A 642 -19.59 -40.77 -3.91
N GLY A 643 -18.65 -41.63 -3.49
CA GLY A 643 -18.64 -43.06 -3.83
C GLY A 643 -18.57 -43.35 -5.34
N SER A 644 -18.45 -42.32 -6.17
CA SER A 644 -18.61 -42.35 -7.61
C SER A 644 -17.23 -42.35 -8.28
N LYS A 645 -17.01 -43.35 -9.14
CA LYS A 645 -15.92 -43.37 -10.12
C LYS A 645 -16.33 -42.56 -11.36
N SER A 646 -16.63 -41.28 -11.21
CA SER A 646 -16.80 -40.40 -12.38
C SER A 646 -15.43 -39.93 -12.89
N SER A 647 -15.21 -40.17 -14.19
CA SER A 647 -13.97 -39.92 -14.94
C SER A 647 -13.94 -38.56 -15.64
N ASP A 648 -14.85 -37.63 -15.33
CA ASP A 648 -14.85 -36.35 -16.02
C ASP A 648 -13.76 -35.44 -15.47
N ARG A 649 -12.62 -35.46 -16.16
CA ARG A 649 -11.62 -34.40 -16.12
C ARG A 649 -12.27 -33.14 -16.68
N ALA A 650 -13.00 -32.40 -15.84
CA ALA A 650 -13.19 -30.98 -16.11
C ALA A 650 -11.78 -30.38 -16.22
N PRO A 651 -11.41 -29.74 -17.33
CA PRO A 651 -10.12 -29.09 -17.43
C PRO A 651 -10.02 -28.11 -16.25
N VAL A 652 -8.91 -28.18 -15.51
CA VAL A 652 -8.57 -27.15 -14.52
C VAL A 652 -8.68 -25.84 -15.26
N ALA A 653 -9.70 -25.03 -14.95
CA ALA A 653 -9.94 -23.77 -15.62
C ALA A 653 -8.62 -22.99 -15.61
N ASP A 654 -8.21 -22.54 -16.79
CA ASP A 654 -6.98 -21.80 -16.98
C ASP A 654 -6.98 -20.63 -15.96
N PRO A 655 -5.95 -20.44 -15.13
CA PRO A 655 -5.96 -19.50 -14.01
C PRO A 655 -5.98 -18.02 -14.43
N TYR A 656 -6.44 -17.69 -15.65
CA TYR A 656 -6.70 -16.32 -16.09
C TYR A 656 -7.84 -15.73 -15.26
N TYR A 657 -7.46 -15.18 -14.11
CA TYR A 657 -8.30 -14.26 -13.39
C TYR A 657 -8.45 -13.00 -14.24
N MET A 658 -9.69 -12.60 -14.45
CA MET A 658 -10.07 -11.38 -15.15
C MET A 658 -10.38 -10.30 -14.11
N PRO A 659 -9.43 -9.43 -13.74
CA PRO A 659 -9.74 -8.31 -12.88
C PRO A 659 -10.74 -7.39 -13.55
N TYR A 660 -11.63 -6.81 -12.75
CA TYR A 660 -12.46 -5.70 -13.17
C TYR A 660 -11.72 -4.40 -12.84
N ALA A 661 -11.56 -3.54 -13.83
CA ALA A 661 -10.96 -2.22 -13.71
C ALA A 661 -12.01 -1.17 -14.04
N TYR A 662 -12.38 -0.35 -13.05
CA TYR A 662 -13.43 0.66 -13.19
C TYR A 662 -14.72 0.10 -13.80
N GLY A 663 -15.12 -1.11 -13.39
CA GLY A 663 -16.30 -1.82 -13.89
C GLY A 663 -16.13 -2.60 -15.20
N PHE A 664 -14.94 -2.62 -15.81
CA PHE A 664 -14.68 -3.34 -17.06
C PHE A 664 -13.75 -4.53 -16.86
N PRO A 665 -14.05 -5.72 -17.41
CA PRO A 665 -13.13 -6.85 -17.33
C PRO A 665 -11.93 -6.60 -18.25
N ILE A 666 -10.73 -6.61 -17.68
CA ILE A 666 -9.48 -6.43 -18.42
C ILE A 666 -8.70 -7.73 -18.50
N MET A 667 -8.14 -8.02 -19.68
CA MET A 667 -7.37 -9.25 -19.89
C MET A 667 -5.96 -9.05 -19.35
N VAL A 668 -5.66 -9.66 -18.20
CA VAL A 668 -4.30 -9.70 -17.67
C VAL A 668 -3.76 -11.12 -17.82
N PRO A 669 -2.73 -11.36 -18.64
CA PRO A 669 -2.21 -12.71 -18.88
C PRO A 669 -1.78 -13.45 -17.60
N TYR A 670 -1.50 -12.71 -16.52
CA TYR A 670 -1.23 -13.28 -15.21
C TYR A 670 -1.54 -12.23 -14.14
N TYR A 671 -2.54 -12.51 -13.30
CA TYR A 671 -2.86 -11.68 -12.15
C TYR A 671 -3.12 -12.53 -10.91
N ALA A 672 -2.58 -12.08 -9.79
CA ALA A 672 -2.86 -12.62 -8.47
C ALA A 672 -3.19 -11.46 -7.52
N PRO A 673 -4.02 -11.68 -6.48
CA PRO A 673 -4.43 -10.63 -5.55
C PRO A 673 -3.31 -9.90 -4.80
N TYR A 674 -2.07 -10.39 -4.84
CA TYR A 674 -0.89 -9.77 -4.23
C TYR A 674 -0.16 -8.76 -5.13
N MET A 675 -0.52 -8.70 -6.41
CA MET A 675 0.15 -7.86 -7.40
C MET A 675 -0.35 -6.43 -7.35
N ALA A 676 0.45 -5.52 -7.91
CA ALA A 676 0.04 -4.15 -8.14
C ALA A 676 -1.25 -4.13 -8.95
N ASP A 677 -2.13 -3.20 -8.57
CA ASP A 677 -3.44 -3.07 -9.17
C ASP A 677 -3.32 -2.83 -10.69
N PRO A 678 -3.84 -3.75 -11.53
CA PRO A 678 -3.72 -3.65 -12.98
C PRO A 678 -4.54 -2.48 -13.53
N CYS A 679 -5.44 -1.91 -12.73
CA CYS A 679 -6.20 -0.70 -13.05
C CYS A 679 -5.34 0.56 -13.03
N ILE A 680 -4.08 0.50 -12.56
CA ILE A 680 -3.20 1.66 -12.43
C ILE A 680 -2.21 1.73 -13.61
N ASN A 681 -2.41 2.66 -14.55
CA ASN A 681 -1.43 2.98 -15.60
C ASN A 681 -0.35 3.93 -15.08
N SER A 682 0.87 3.44 -14.91
CA SER A 682 1.98 4.23 -14.38
C SER A 682 2.28 5.52 -15.15
N ASP A 683 2.09 5.49 -16.46
CA ASP A 683 2.72 6.45 -17.37
C ASP A 683 1.89 7.72 -17.59
N MET A 684 0.71 7.81 -16.97
CA MET A 684 -0.19 8.97 -17.09
C MET A 684 -0.11 9.98 -15.94
N TYR A 685 0.53 9.60 -14.82
CA TYR A 685 0.57 10.39 -13.58
C TYR A 685 1.85 11.24 -13.49
N ALA A 686 1.75 12.43 -12.91
CA ALA A 686 2.89 13.28 -12.54
C ALA A 686 3.97 12.58 -11.68
N CYS A 687 3.53 11.66 -10.83
CA CYS A 687 4.38 10.78 -10.02
C CYS A 687 3.80 9.37 -10.10
N ASN A 688 4.63 8.38 -10.42
CA ASN A 688 4.17 7.02 -10.68
C ASN A 688 3.62 6.34 -9.39
N PRO A 689 2.31 6.02 -9.34
CA PRO A 689 1.69 5.41 -8.17
C PRO A 689 1.92 3.90 -8.06
N SER A 690 2.17 3.19 -9.16
CA SER A 690 2.29 1.72 -9.20
C SER A 690 3.73 1.22 -9.15
N CYS A 691 4.72 2.11 -9.04
CA CYS A 691 6.13 1.72 -8.95
C CYS A 691 6.84 2.25 -7.72
N MET A 692 7.81 1.45 -7.25
CA MET A 692 8.91 1.89 -6.40
C MET A 692 10.19 1.86 -7.22
N ASN A 693 10.88 3.00 -7.30
CA ASN A 693 12.12 3.04 -8.05
C ASN A 693 13.26 2.43 -7.21
N ILE A 694 13.70 1.23 -7.59
CA ILE A 694 14.76 0.46 -6.92
C ILE A 694 16.04 0.34 -7.74
N THR A 695 16.09 0.96 -8.92
CA THR A 695 17.33 0.97 -9.72
C THR A 695 18.48 1.55 -8.89
N VAL A 696 19.71 1.13 -9.19
CA VAL A 696 20.90 1.81 -8.66
C VAL A 696 20.74 3.30 -8.96
N GLY A 697 20.68 4.12 -7.92
CA GLY A 697 20.45 5.55 -8.07
C GLY A 697 18.99 6.03 -8.03
N ALA A 698 18.07 5.26 -7.47
CA ALA A 698 16.68 5.66 -7.18
C ALA A 698 16.35 5.62 -5.68
N ALA A 699 15.26 6.23 -5.19
CA ALA A 699 14.97 6.36 -3.75
C ALA A 699 15.31 5.13 -2.86
N GLY A 700 14.96 3.90 -3.28
CA GLY A 700 15.28 2.66 -2.54
C GLY A 700 16.77 2.26 -2.53
N ASN A 701 17.56 2.78 -3.46
CA ASN A 701 18.98 2.50 -3.68
C ASN A 701 19.76 3.81 -4.04
N CYS A 702 19.39 4.93 -3.40
CA CYS A 702 19.46 6.26 -4.02
C CYS A 702 20.84 6.84 -4.24
N CYS A 703 21.84 6.48 -3.45
CA CYS A 703 23.17 7.06 -3.64
C CYS A 703 24.25 5.99 -3.62
N ALA A 704 25.15 6.00 -4.61
CA ALA A 704 26.40 5.25 -4.54
C ALA A 704 27.10 5.57 -3.20
N GLY A 705 27.45 4.54 -2.42
CA GLY A 705 27.96 4.70 -1.06
C GLY A 705 26.90 4.64 0.06
N THR A 706 25.61 4.81 -0.24
CA THR A 706 24.47 4.55 0.68
C THR A 706 23.80 3.18 0.47
N CYS A 707 24.10 2.54 -0.66
CA CYS A 707 23.68 1.18 -0.97
C CYS A 707 24.20 0.20 0.10
N SER A 708 23.31 -0.60 0.66
CA SER A 708 23.66 -1.64 1.64
C SER A 708 24.10 -2.89 0.88
N LYS A 709 25.35 -3.36 1.04
CA LYS A 709 25.68 -4.79 0.77
C LYS A 709 24.95 -5.74 1.74
N PHE A 710 24.27 -5.20 2.76
CA PHE A 710 23.54 -5.94 3.78
C PHE A 710 22.39 -6.78 3.20
N PHE A 711 21.68 -6.28 2.19
CA PHE A 711 20.64 -7.04 1.47
C PHE A 711 21.22 -8.25 0.72
N LEU A 712 22.44 -8.15 0.19
CA LEU A 712 23.14 -9.28 -0.44
C LEU A 712 23.69 -10.28 0.58
N ARG A 713 23.98 -9.88 1.82
CA ARG A 713 24.54 -10.78 2.84
C ARG A 713 23.46 -11.61 3.53
N VAL A 714 22.28 -11.03 3.78
CA VAL A 714 21.09 -11.79 4.24
C VAL A 714 20.56 -12.68 3.12
N SER A 715 20.53 -12.21 1.86
CA SER A 715 20.22 -13.08 0.71
C SER A 715 21.23 -14.21 0.56
N ARG A 716 22.53 -13.98 0.82
CA ARG A 716 23.54 -15.05 0.78
C ARG A 716 23.44 -16.02 1.96
N ILE A 717 23.06 -15.57 3.15
CA ILE A 717 22.82 -16.45 4.30
C ILE A 717 21.53 -17.24 4.10
N ILE A 718 20.47 -16.62 3.59
CA ILE A 718 19.21 -17.28 3.21
C ILE A 718 19.44 -18.24 2.03
N ASP A 719 20.20 -17.85 1.01
CA ASP A 719 20.60 -18.74 -0.08
C ASP A 719 21.48 -19.87 0.44
N TRP A 720 22.37 -19.63 1.40
CA TRP A 720 23.19 -20.67 2.00
C TRP A 720 22.35 -21.63 2.86
N VAL A 721 21.40 -21.12 3.65
CA VAL A 721 20.43 -21.92 4.44
C VAL A 721 19.46 -22.68 3.53
N LEU A 722 18.97 -22.07 2.45
CA LEU A 722 18.12 -22.71 1.44
C LEU A 722 18.90 -23.72 0.60
N THR A 723 20.18 -23.48 0.32
CA THR A 723 21.06 -24.43 -0.37
C THR A 723 21.43 -25.59 0.55
N PHE A 724 21.62 -25.34 1.84
CA PHE A 724 21.82 -26.37 2.86
C PHE A 724 20.55 -27.21 3.05
N GLN A 725 19.36 -26.58 3.12
CA GLN A 725 18.07 -27.29 3.13
C GLN A 725 17.82 -28.09 1.84
N LYS A 726 18.23 -27.57 0.67
CA LYS A 726 18.17 -28.29 -0.61
C LYS A 726 19.13 -29.48 -0.64
N ALA A 727 20.34 -29.34 -0.09
CA ALA A 727 21.31 -30.44 0.01
C ALA A 727 20.81 -31.55 0.94
N VAL A 728 20.16 -31.20 2.05
CA VAL A 728 19.52 -32.18 2.95
C VAL A 728 18.36 -32.90 2.26
N VAL A 729 17.54 -32.20 1.47
CA VAL A 729 16.44 -32.81 0.69
C VAL A 729 16.95 -33.68 -0.47
N GLN A 730 18.05 -33.29 -1.14
CA GLN A 730 18.68 -34.11 -2.17
C GLN A 730 19.36 -35.36 -1.60
N LEU A 731 19.98 -35.27 -0.42
CA LEU A 731 20.54 -36.42 0.28
C LEU A 731 19.43 -37.36 0.80
N GLN A 732 18.28 -36.83 1.22
CA GLN A 732 17.09 -37.63 1.56
C GLN A 732 16.45 -38.28 0.34
N GLY A 733 16.45 -37.61 -0.82
CA GLY A 733 15.93 -38.16 -2.08
C GLY A 733 16.84 -39.21 -2.73
N ALA A 734 18.16 -39.12 -2.54
CA ALA A 734 19.12 -40.12 -3.02
C ALA A 734 19.10 -41.41 -2.18
N ALA A 735 18.70 -41.33 -0.90
CA ALA A 735 18.56 -42.50 -0.03
C ALA A 735 17.30 -43.35 -0.31
N GLU A 736 16.37 -42.88 -1.14
CA GLU A 736 15.14 -43.61 -1.51
C GLU A 736 15.22 -44.35 -2.86
N GLN A 737 16.38 -44.34 -3.56
CA GLN A 737 16.51 -45.02 -4.86
C GLN A 737 17.52 -46.18 -4.94
N ASP A 738 18.32 -46.46 -3.92
CA ASP A 738 19.21 -47.64 -3.90
C ASP A 738 19.07 -48.41 -2.59
N VAL A 739 18.10 -49.35 -2.56
CA VAL A 739 18.07 -50.45 -1.59
C VAL A 739 18.50 -51.71 -2.32
N VAL A 740 19.80 -51.99 -2.35
CA VAL A 740 20.36 -53.33 -2.53
C VAL A 740 21.39 -53.56 -1.43
N ALA A 741 21.26 -54.71 -0.78
CA ALA A 741 21.88 -55.10 0.47
C ALA A 741 23.41 -54.95 0.54
N VAL A 742 23.91 -54.37 1.64
CA VAL A 742 25.16 -54.76 2.30
C VAL A 742 24.98 -54.63 3.81
N GLU A 743 25.31 -55.70 4.54
CA GLU A 743 25.20 -55.81 5.99
C GLU A 743 26.11 -54.84 6.76
N GLY A 744 25.56 -54.27 7.83
CA GLY A 744 26.27 -54.03 9.09
C GLY A 744 27.12 -52.77 9.23
N VAL A 745 26.52 -51.64 9.65
CA VAL A 745 27.07 -50.73 10.68
C VAL A 745 25.90 -50.00 11.35
N VAL A 746 25.78 -50.13 12.67
CA VAL A 746 24.84 -49.37 13.50
C VAL A 746 25.42 -47.97 13.77
N VAL A 747 24.70 -46.91 13.38
CA VAL A 747 24.98 -45.54 13.87
C VAL A 747 23.70 -44.98 14.48
N GLN A 748 23.67 -44.87 15.81
CA GLN A 748 22.65 -44.13 16.56
C GLN A 748 22.86 -42.63 16.33
N VAL A 749 21.85 -41.94 15.81
CA VAL A 749 21.77 -40.47 15.85
C VAL A 749 20.67 -40.10 16.86
N VAL A 750 21.09 -39.64 18.03
CA VAL A 750 20.23 -39.06 19.05
C VAL A 750 19.87 -37.63 18.65
N VAL A 751 18.57 -37.35 18.57
CA VAL A 751 18.01 -36.01 18.36
C VAL A 751 18.05 -35.24 19.67
N ALA A 752 18.70 -34.08 19.67
CA ALA A 752 18.54 -33.05 20.70
C ALA A 752 18.31 -31.70 20.01
N GLU A 753 17.03 -31.34 19.85
CA GLU A 753 16.60 -29.96 19.66
C GLU A 753 16.36 -29.38 21.06
N GLU A 754 17.27 -28.53 21.54
CA GLU A 754 16.99 -27.47 22.52
C GLU A 754 18.23 -26.56 22.67
N ALA A 755 17.98 -25.27 22.87
CA ALA A 755 18.93 -24.17 23.10
C ALA A 755 19.69 -23.60 21.89
N VAL A 756 19.16 -22.49 21.33
CA VAL A 756 20.03 -21.37 20.91
C VAL A 756 19.48 -20.11 21.57
N ASP A 757 19.89 -19.94 22.83
CA ASP A 757 19.87 -18.66 23.51
C ASP A 757 21.08 -17.81 23.07
N VAL A 758 20.80 -16.52 22.93
CA VAL A 758 21.66 -15.34 23.13
C VAL A 758 23.18 -15.55 23.06
N VAL A 759 23.81 -15.06 21.99
CA VAL A 759 25.21 -14.61 22.03
C VAL A 759 25.31 -13.22 21.40
N SER A 760 25.52 -12.24 22.28
CA SER A 760 26.08 -10.93 21.98
C SER A 760 27.50 -11.09 21.43
N LEU A 761 27.85 -10.37 20.36
CA LEU A 761 29.24 -10.21 19.94
C LEU A 761 29.52 -8.72 19.73
N ASP A 762 30.03 -8.12 20.79
CA ASP A 762 30.86 -6.91 20.76
C ASP A 762 32.25 -7.24 20.16
N ASP A 763 32.80 -6.20 19.54
CA ASP A 763 34.12 -5.95 18.96
C ASP A 763 35.28 -6.95 19.15
N GLY A 764 36.01 -7.20 18.05
CA GLY A 764 37.42 -7.61 18.12
C GLY A 764 38.03 -8.19 16.84
N PHE A 765 39.14 -7.59 16.41
CA PHE A 765 40.22 -8.14 15.55
C PHE A 765 40.19 -7.97 14.01
N THR A 766 40.87 -6.89 13.60
CA THR A 766 42.07 -6.83 12.73
C THR A 766 42.20 -7.74 11.49
N SER A 767 42.32 -7.08 10.33
CA SER A 767 43.42 -7.20 9.34
C SER A 767 44.09 -8.57 9.16
N ALA A 768 43.86 -9.21 8.01
CA ALA A 768 44.93 -9.73 7.15
C ALA A 768 44.38 -10.08 5.75
N ALA A 769 45.21 -9.87 4.74
CA ALA A 769 44.94 -9.96 3.30
C ALA A 769 44.65 -11.38 2.80
N TYR A 770 43.76 -11.51 1.82
CA TYR A 770 44.04 -11.83 0.40
C TYR A 770 42.76 -11.68 -0.43
#